data_AF-A0A2N8UNN8-F1
#
_entry.id   AF-A0A2N8UNN8-F1
#
_cell.length_a   1.000
_cell.length_b   1.000
_cell.length_c   1.000
_cell.angle_alpha   90.00
_cell.angle_beta   90.00
_cell.angle_gamma   90.00
#
_symmetry.space_group_name_H-M   'P 1'
#
loop_
_entity.id
_entity.type
_entity.pdbx_description
1 polymer ?
#
loop_
_entity_poly.entity_id
_entity_poly.type
_entity_poly.pdbx_seq_one_letter_code
_entity_poly.pdbx_strand_id
1 'polypeptide(L)'
;MSTASPHVPKGQGLRFNKQGNTAFAKATAAKDAAAADALLSRRNALLQDYARAHQKPAWSPSISAAFRFLVIIRVSSAMYSVIKDCDESFGYWEPLHLLVFGRSGNSDASVAFQTWEYSPQFAIRSWAFIASYLPLAKALAYFGVGKRQVFFAVRLLLAFVSSFVDARFYKAVADVFSARVGRYCLVALATSAGIYEASTAFLPSTFVMHATTLAFSSCLYPARLPSSDASVLSNPSQRPFKPERLLLSALFFAAGAIIGWPYAIILALPFVLEQLFLRADDVIANGQYSNWIVSRWSTAIGAAVFAAIIAVPVLAIDTLAYGKLTFAPLNTVLYNLFSSTRGAGPELYGTEPFTYYFSNLFLNFNIFFPLALLSLPLLLVSARVDPRRFQRPAMETKKGHAAVEQPSSLFSLALLRIAPFYIWFVVLSIQSHKEERFMYPAYTLLCLNAAVSLYLLRTLSEVVFIRVTKSPYRASKSSLFTTVTSSILALGLVLGVLRSVGQLNNYHSPFDVLFHFEGYELPRVVADKFPETLSPQIQQRIARGLSPVASAEEKEYNDRGYGAENKGVSVDLSIDLAPLTTLETPVRLCYGKEWHRFPTHFLVPAGVEVEWIKSDFDGILPKHFDVDAVSPVQRSDGVASTLDATLGWMWPWSSITRRVQPGFNDLNREETDRYVDVATCDYLVDLDLPHRSLAGKPSRHEPRYATMADDWHRVFCAAFLDAEFSRPVVDPRDSWLSKVGNKVAATLHRAFWLPSSWPGNANVYGDYCLLRNRASRFSPAKVGAEA
;
A
#
# COMPACT_ATOMS: atom_id res chain seq x y z
N MET A 1 -17.27 -75.86 -43.00
CA MET A 1 -16.00 -75.67 -43.73
C MET A 1 -15.94 -74.23 -44.24
N SER A 2 -14.78 -73.61 -44.07
CA SER A 2 -14.40 -72.22 -44.26
C SER A 2 -14.82 -71.57 -45.60
N THR A 3 -15.38 -70.36 -45.56
CA THR A 3 -15.41 -69.42 -46.68
C THR A 3 -14.40 -68.30 -46.42
N ALA A 4 -13.35 -68.29 -47.22
CA ALA A 4 -12.17 -67.46 -47.09
C ALA A 4 -12.43 -65.96 -47.36
N SER A 5 -11.67 -65.13 -46.65
CA SER A 5 -11.54 -63.68 -46.78
C SER A 5 -10.93 -63.27 -48.14
N PRO A 6 -11.32 -62.13 -48.74
CA PRO A 6 -10.67 -61.60 -49.92
C PRO A 6 -9.29 -61.02 -49.59
N HIS A 7 -8.33 -61.43 -50.42
CA HIS A 7 -6.91 -61.11 -50.36
C HIS A 7 -6.66 -59.63 -50.70
N VAL A 8 -6.18 -58.83 -49.73
CA VAL A 8 -5.70 -57.46 -49.98
C VAL A 8 -4.24 -57.52 -50.47
N PRO A 9 -3.88 -56.89 -51.60
CA PRO A 9 -2.51 -56.91 -52.12
C PRO A 9 -1.51 -56.26 -51.15
N LYS A 10 -0.34 -56.88 -50.97
CA LYS A 10 0.76 -56.46 -50.07
C LYS A 10 1.44 -55.10 -50.42
N GLY A 11 0.81 -54.23 -51.21
CA GLY A 11 1.34 -52.93 -51.65
C GLY A 11 0.60 -51.69 -51.15
N GLN A 12 -0.59 -51.81 -50.56
CA GLN A 12 -1.37 -50.66 -50.05
C GLN A 12 -1.49 -50.68 -48.53
N GLY A 13 -0.35 -50.62 -47.85
CA GLY A 13 -0.32 -50.08 -46.49
C GLY A 13 -0.35 -48.55 -46.60
N LEU A 14 -1.45 -47.91 -46.19
CA LEU A 14 -1.49 -46.47 -45.92
C LEU A 14 -0.38 -46.13 -44.91
N ARG A 15 0.78 -45.71 -45.41
CA ARG A 15 1.90 -45.20 -44.63
C ARG A 15 1.55 -43.82 -44.06
N PHE A 16 0.87 -43.80 -42.92
CA PHE A 16 1.03 -42.70 -41.96
C PHE A 16 1.94 -43.17 -40.82
N ASN A 17 3.21 -43.38 -41.16
CA ASN A 17 4.27 -43.44 -40.16
C ASN A 17 5.39 -42.50 -40.59
N LYS A 18 5.07 -41.21 -40.72
CA LYS A 18 6.09 -40.19 -40.48
C LYS A 18 6.40 -40.30 -39.00
N GLN A 19 7.64 -40.66 -38.64
CA GLN A 19 8.15 -40.44 -37.29
C GLN A 19 7.96 -38.95 -36.98
N GLY A 20 6.83 -38.65 -36.32
CA GLY A 20 6.49 -37.28 -35.96
C GLY A 20 7.54 -36.82 -34.97
N ASN A 21 8.17 -35.69 -35.29
CA ASN A 21 9.12 -35.03 -34.40
C ASN A 21 8.53 -35.03 -32.98
N THR A 22 9.16 -35.73 -32.05
CA THR A 22 8.67 -35.91 -30.68
C THR A 22 8.48 -34.56 -29.98
N ALA A 23 9.28 -33.56 -30.34
CA ALA A 23 9.11 -32.18 -29.87
C ALA A 23 7.83 -31.53 -30.43
N PHE A 24 7.48 -31.77 -31.69
CA PHE A 24 6.24 -31.28 -32.29
C PHE A 24 5.01 -31.99 -31.71
N ALA A 25 5.07 -33.30 -31.49
CA ALA A 25 4.00 -34.06 -30.84
C ALA A 25 3.80 -33.59 -29.38
N LYS A 26 4.89 -33.38 -28.64
CA LYS A 26 4.86 -32.82 -27.27
C LYS A 26 4.32 -31.39 -27.25
N ALA A 27 4.72 -30.54 -28.20
CA ALA A 27 4.20 -29.17 -28.32
C ALA A 27 2.71 -29.15 -28.69
N THR A 28 2.27 -30.05 -29.57
CA THR A 28 0.86 -30.18 -29.96
C THR A 28 0.02 -30.70 -28.80
N ALA A 29 0.48 -31.74 -28.10
CA ALA A 29 -0.19 -32.25 -26.90
C ALA A 29 -0.26 -31.19 -25.79
N ALA A 30 0.80 -30.41 -25.58
CA ALA A 30 0.79 -29.30 -24.62
C ALA A 30 -0.21 -28.20 -25.02
N LYS A 31 -0.29 -27.89 -26.32
CA LYS A 31 -1.26 -26.92 -26.87
C LYS A 31 -2.70 -27.40 -26.73
N ASP A 32 -2.96 -28.67 -27.00
CA ASP A 32 -4.28 -29.28 -26.89
C ASP A 32 -4.72 -29.41 -25.42
N ALA A 33 -3.80 -29.79 -24.52
CA ALA A 33 -4.05 -29.77 -23.08
C ALA A 33 -4.34 -28.35 -22.57
N ALA A 34 -3.59 -27.35 -23.01
CA ALA A 34 -3.84 -25.94 -22.66
C ALA A 34 -5.20 -25.44 -23.22
N ALA A 35 -5.59 -25.88 -24.42
CA ALA A 35 -6.90 -25.55 -24.99
C ALA A 35 -8.05 -26.22 -24.22
N ALA A 36 -7.88 -27.48 -23.80
CA ALA A 36 -8.84 -28.20 -22.97
C ALA A 36 -9.01 -27.55 -21.59
N ASP A 37 -7.91 -27.17 -20.93
CA ASP A 37 -7.92 -26.48 -19.65
C ASP A 37 -8.57 -25.09 -19.74
N ALA A 38 -8.27 -24.33 -20.80
CA ALA A 38 -8.92 -23.04 -21.07
C ALA A 38 -10.44 -23.17 -21.29
N LEU A 39 -10.89 -24.26 -21.94
CA LEU A 39 -12.31 -24.56 -22.12
C LEU A 39 -12.98 -24.99 -20.81
N LEU A 40 -12.30 -25.78 -19.96
CA LEU A 40 -12.78 -26.19 -18.64
C LEU A 40 -12.89 -24.99 -17.68
N SER A 41 -11.86 -24.14 -17.62
CA SER A 41 -11.88 -22.89 -16.85
C SER A 41 -13.06 -22.01 -17.26
N ARG A 42 -13.32 -21.89 -18.57
CA ARG A 42 -14.47 -21.12 -19.08
C ARG A 42 -15.82 -21.73 -18.73
N ARG A 43 -15.95 -23.06 -18.82
CA ARG A 43 -17.20 -23.77 -18.48
C ARG A 43 -17.52 -23.72 -17.00
N ASN A 44 -16.49 -23.66 -16.16
CA ASN A 44 -16.64 -23.62 -14.70
C ASN A 44 -16.50 -22.22 -14.10
N ALA A 45 -16.33 -21.18 -14.92
CA ALA A 45 -16.27 -19.80 -14.50
C ALA A 45 -17.50 -19.45 -13.62
N LEU A 46 -17.29 -18.70 -12.53
CA LEU A 46 -18.39 -18.29 -11.65
C LEU A 46 -19.44 -17.46 -12.39
N LEU A 47 -19.02 -16.72 -13.43
CA LEU A 47 -19.87 -15.90 -14.27
C LEU A 47 -19.76 -16.35 -15.74
N GLN A 48 -20.82 -16.96 -16.26
CA GLN A 48 -20.81 -17.57 -17.60
C GLN A 48 -21.31 -16.62 -18.71
N ASP A 49 -20.59 -16.62 -19.85
CA ASP A 49 -20.90 -15.88 -21.08
C ASP A 49 -21.64 -16.77 -22.11
N TYR A 50 -22.96 -16.95 -21.99
CA TYR A 50 -23.75 -17.79 -22.91
C TYR A 50 -23.87 -17.24 -24.33
N ALA A 51 -24.08 -15.93 -24.49
CA ALA A 51 -24.30 -15.31 -25.79
C ALA A 51 -23.11 -15.44 -26.76
N ARG A 52 -21.93 -15.78 -26.23
CA ARG A 52 -20.69 -15.94 -26.99
C ARG A 52 -20.02 -17.29 -26.76
N ALA A 53 -20.77 -18.30 -26.31
CA ALA A 53 -20.23 -19.64 -26.01
C ALA A 53 -19.41 -20.22 -27.18
N HIS A 54 -19.83 -19.94 -28.43
CA HIS A 54 -19.16 -20.41 -29.65
C HIS A 54 -17.91 -19.60 -30.08
N GLN A 55 -17.64 -18.44 -29.46
CA GLN A 55 -16.47 -17.60 -29.77
C GLN A 55 -15.24 -18.05 -28.98
N LYS A 56 -14.04 -17.68 -29.42
CA LYS A 56 -12.80 -17.89 -28.64
C LYS A 56 -12.91 -17.22 -27.25
N PRO A 57 -12.31 -17.80 -26.19
CA PRO A 57 -12.25 -17.17 -24.88
C PRO A 57 -11.68 -15.75 -24.96
N ALA A 58 -12.17 -14.85 -24.10
CA ALA A 58 -11.61 -13.50 -24.03
C ALA A 58 -10.15 -13.58 -23.61
N TRP A 59 -9.29 -12.82 -24.30
CA TRP A 59 -7.87 -12.73 -23.96
C TRP A 59 -7.69 -12.06 -22.58
N SER A 60 -6.69 -12.52 -21.83
CA SER A 60 -6.26 -11.96 -20.56
C SER A 60 -4.72 -11.94 -20.52
N PRO A 61 -4.09 -10.84 -20.04
CA PRO A 61 -2.65 -10.81 -19.80
C PRO A 61 -2.15 -11.98 -18.96
N SER A 62 -0.93 -12.45 -19.27
CA SER A 62 -0.21 -13.41 -18.41
C SER A 62 0.20 -12.75 -17.08
N ILE A 63 0.54 -13.55 -16.06
CA ILE A 63 1.04 -13.02 -14.78
C ILE A 63 2.27 -12.13 -14.99
N SER A 64 3.22 -12.54 -15.83
CA SER A 64 4.42 -11.77 -16.13
C SER A 64 4.11 -10.44 -16.81
N ALA A 65 3.17 -10.43 -17.76
CA ALA A 65 2.74 -9.19 -18.42
C ALA A 65 2.03 -8.24 -17.43
N ALA A 66 1.14 -8.77 -16.59
CA ALA A 66 0.47 -7.99 -15.55
C ALA A 66 1.46 -7.41 -14.52
N PHE A 67 2.43 -8.21 -14.07
CA PHE A 67 3.50 -7.76 -13.17
C PHE A 67 4.32 -6.62 -13.78
N ARG A 68 4.81 -6.77 -15.01
CA ARG A 68 5.61 -5.74 -15.70
C ARG A 68 4.82 -4.45 -15.90
N PHE A 69 3.52 -4.56 -16.16
CA PHE A 69 2.64 -3.40 -16.28
C PHE A 69 2.46 -2.68 -14.94
N LEU A 70 2.16 -3.44 -13.87
CA LEU A 70 1.94 -2.87 -12.54
C LEU A 70 3.22 -2.29 -11.92
N VAL A 71 4.37 -2.94 -12.09
CA VAL A 71 5.62 -2.51 -11.44
C VAL A 71 6.07 -1.12 -11.88
N ILE A 72 5.85 -0.74 -13.14
CA ILE A 72 6.14 0.61 -13.62
C ILE A 72 5.34 1.64 -12.82
N ILE A 73 4.05 1.37 -12.60
CA ILE A 73 3.14 2.24 -11.86
C ILE A 73 3.54 2.29 -10.38
N ARG A 74 3.81 1.13 -9.76
CA ARG A 74 4.18 1.04 -8.34
C ARG A 74 5.53 1.66 -8.04
N VAL A 75 6.50 1.54 -8.95
CA VAL A 75 7.80 2.23 -8.84
C VAL A 75 7.60 3.74 -8.87
N SER A 76 6.72 4.25 -9.74
CA SER A 76 6.41 5.68 -9.71
C SER A 76 5.82 6.11 -8.36
N SER A 77 4.95 5.29 -7.75
CA SER A 77 4.43 5.57 -6.40
C SER A 77 5.53 5.55 -5.34
N ALA A 78 6.46 4.58 -5.42
CA ALA A 78 7.58 4.51 -4.49
C ALA A 78 8.44 5.78 -4.52
N MET A 79 8.60 6.42 -5.70
CA MET A 79 9.42 7.62 -5.86
C MET A 79 8.69 8.92 -5.53
N TYR A 80 7.38 9.01 -5.82
CA TYR A 80 6.67 10.30 -5.82
C TYR A 80 5.52 10.39 -4.82
N SER A 81 5.00 9.29 -4.26
CA SER A 81 3.91 9.42 -3.27
C SER A 81 4.40 10.04 -1.97
N VAL A 82 3.59 10.92 -1.39
CA VAL A 82 3.88 11.61 -0.13
C VAL A 82 3.52 10.74 1.07
N ILE A 83 4.16 10.97 2.22
CA ILE A 83 3.74 10.38 3.49
C ILE A 83 2.61 11.24 4.04
N LYS A 84 1.41 10.65 4.15
CA LYS A 84 0.21 11.35 4.66
C LYS A 84 -0.08 11.07 6.12
N ASP A 85 0.54 10.04 6.66
CA ASP A 85 0.20 9.45 7.93
C ASP A 85 1.41 9.53 8.86
N CYS A 86 1.24 10.22 10.00
CA CYS A 86 2.31 10.39 10.97
C CYS A 86 2.72 9.05 11.63
N ASP A 87 1.85 8.03 11.66
CA ASP A 87 2.26 6.71 12.14
C ASP A 87 3.23 6.04 11.17
N GLU A 88 3.15 6.32 9.87
CA GLU A 88 4.12 5.79 8.91
C GLU A 88 5.52 6.29 9.27
N SER A 89 5.64 7.60 9.53
CA SER A 89 6.87 8.26 9.96
C SER A 89 7.34 7.74 11.31
N PHE A 90 6.60 8.07 12.38
CA PHE A 90 7.08 7.84 13.75
C PHE A 90 6.90 6.41 14.24
N GLY A 91 5.88 5.71 13.75
CA GLY A 91 5.59 4.34 14.13
C GLY A 91 6.39 3.30 13.35
N TYR A 92 6.98 3.62 12.20
CA TYR A 92 7.67 2.60 11.39
C TYR A 92 8.98 3.07 10.77
N TRP A 93 9.02 4.22 10.07
CA TRP A 93 10.27 4.72 9.50
C TRP A 93 11.31 5.04 10.58
N GLU A 94 10.91 5.71 11.66
CA GLU A 94 11.81 6.07 12.76
C GLU A 94 12.42 4.84 13.48
N PRO A 95 11.64 3.83 13.91
CA PRO A 95 12.19 2.58 14.41
C PRO A 95 13.11 1.86 13.41
N LEU A 96 12.78 1.85 12.11
CA LEU A 96 13.66 1.25 11.10
C LEU A 96 14.97 2.02 10.99
N HIS A 97 14.92 3.37 11.03
CA HIS A 97 16.10 4.22 11.03
C HIS A 97 17.01 3.91 12.22
N LEU A 98 16.44 3.76 13.42
CA LEU A 98 17.18 3.35 14.62
C LEU A 98 17.97 2.04 14.41
N LEU A 99 17.32 1.01 13.88
CA LEU A 99 17.95 -0.31 13.73
C LEU A 99 19.03 -0.32 12.63
N VAL A 100 18.84 0.48 11.57
CA VAL A 100 19.76 0.53 10.42
C VAL A 100 20.93 1.47 10.67
N PHE A 101 20.67 2.70 11.08
CA PHE A 101 21.63 3.80 11.19
C PHE A 101 21.87 4.28 12.64
N GLY A 102 21.45 3.49 13.63
CA GLY A 102 21.64 3.79 15.05
C GLY A 102 23.06 4.28 15.35
N ARG A 103 23.17 5.23 16.29
CA ARG A 103 24.34 6.06 16.66
C ARG A 103 25.55 5.91 15.71
N SER A 104 25.53 6.68 14.62
CA SER A 104 26.69 6.87 13.75
C SER A 104 27.50 8.05 14.29
N GLY A 105 28.51 7.77 15.14
CA GLY A 105 29.41 8.79 15.70
C GLY A 105 29.07 9.28 17.11
N ASN A 106 29.81 10.29 17.59
CA ASN A 106 29.70 10.83 18.96
C ASN A 106 28.59 11.89 19.13
N SER A 107 27.82 12.23 18.10
CA SER A 107 26.78 13.29 18.18
C SER A 107 25.37 12.71 18.24
N ASP A 108 24.50 13.31 19.06
CA ASP A 108 23.08 12.94 19.19
C ASP A 108 22.20 13.41 18.01
N ALA A 109 22.85 14.05 17.03
CA ALA A 109 22.28 14.65 15.82
C ALA A 109 21.61 13.69 14.81
N SER A 110 21.35 12.44 15.16
CA SER A 110 20.63 11.52 14.26
C SER A 110 19.82 10.48 15.02
N VAL A 111 19.44 10.79 16.26
CA VAL A 111 18.66 9.88 17.08
C VAL A 111 17.22 9.86 16.57
N ALA A 112 16.73 8.68 16.18
CA ALA A 112 15.36 8.54 15.71
C ALA A 112 14.34 8.82 16.82
N PHE A 113 13.12 9.11 16.43
CA PHE A 113 12.01 9.30 17.36
C PHE A 113 11.36 7.97 17.78
N GLN A 114 11.05 7.86 19.07
CA GLN A 114 10.30 6.80 19.73
C GLN A 114 8.89 7.28 20.06
N THR A 115 7.90 6.49 19.69
CA THR A 115 6.53 6.65 20.20
C THR A 115 6.32 5.84 21.48
N TRP A 116 5.34 6.23 22.28
CA TRP A 116 4.99 5.54 23.52
C TRP A 116 4.63 4.05 23.30
N GLU A 117 4.13 3.69 22.12
CA GLU A 117 3.75 2.30 21.82
C GLU A 117 4.94 1.34 21.77
N TYR A 118 6.14 1.85 21.51
CA TYR A 118 7.41 1.11 21.54
C TYR A 118 8.09 1.15 22.91
N SER A 119 7.56 1.87 23.89
CA SER A 119 8.08 1.78 25.26
C SER A 119 7.76 0.38 25.83
N PRO A 120 8.71 -0.32 26.47
CA PRO A 120 8.48 -1.62 27.10
C PRO A 120 7.36 -1.62 28.14
N GLN A 121 7.00 -0.46 28.69
CA GLN A 121 5.86 -0.32 29.58
C GLN A 121 4.55 -0.75 28.89
N PHE A 122 4.33 -0.29 27.65
CA PHE A 122 3.09 -0.52 26.90
C PHE A 122 3.22 -1.68 25.92
N ALA A 123 4.30 -1.70 25.14
CA ALA A 123 4.65 -2.77 24.20
C ALA A 123 3.48 -3.20 23.29
N ILE A 124 2.87 -2.23 22.60
CA ILE A 124 1.72 -2.47 21.72
C ILE A 124 2.08 -2.41 20.23
N ARG A 125 3.27 -1.93 19.83
CA ARG A 125 3.78 -2.07 18.46
C ARG A 125 4.74 -3.26 18.37
N SER A 126 4.64 -4.06 17.31
CA SER A 126 5.53 -5.22 17.11
C SER A 126 6.85 -4.79 16.46
N TRP A 127 7.98 -5.21 17.04
CA TRP A 127 9.30 -5.07 16.41
C TRP A 127 9.49 -6.09 15.28
N ALA A 128 8.76 -7.21 15.31
CA ALA A 128 8.82 -8.23 14.26
C ALA A 128 8.40 -7.69 12.89
N PHE A 129 7.45 -6.74 12.84
CA PHE A 129 7.09 -6.06 11.61
C PHE A 129 8.28 -5.32 11.00
N ILE A 130 8.96 -4.48 11.77
CA ILE A 130 10.17 -3.75 11.34
C ILE A 130 11.27 -4.71 10.95
N ALA A 131 11.48 -5.77 11.74
CA ALA A 131 12.51 -6.77 11.52
C ALA A 131 12.44 -7.44 10.15
N SER A 132 11.24 -7.58 9.57
CA SER A 132 11.04 -8.17 8.24
C SER A 132 11.66 -7.36 7.08
N TYR A 133 11.96 -6.08 7.31
CA TYR A 133 12.57 -5.17 6.31
C TYR A 133 14.07 -4.91 6.55
N LEU A 134 14.59 -5.30 7.72
CA LEU A 134 15.99 -5.12 8.08
C LEU A 134 16.99 -5.78 7.13
N PRO A 135 16.76 -7.01 6.61
CA PRO A 135 17.75 -7.66 5.74
C PRO A 135 18.10 -6.81 4.53
N LEU A 136 17.12 -6.14 3.91
CA LEU A 136 17.37 -5.24 2.79
C LEU A 136 18.04 -3.95 3.26
N ALA A 137 17.43 -3.27 4.23
CA ALA A 137 17.89 -1.93 4.63
C ALA A 137 19.29 -1.95 5.23
N LYS A 138 19.59 -2.94 6.10
CA LYS A 138 20.89 -3.09 6.74
C LYS A 138 21.96 -3.55 5.75
N ALA A 139 21.63 -4.44 4.80
CA ALA A 139 22.58 -4.85 3.77
C ALA A 139 23.01 -3.66 2.90
N LEU A 140 22.06 -2.83 2.45
CA LEU A 140 22.37 -1.64 1.66
C LEU A 140 23.21 -0.64 2.45
N ALA A 141 22.84 -0.36 3.70
CA ALA A 141 23.62 0.52 4.57
C ALA A 141 25.05 -0.02 4.80
N TYR A 142 25.21 -1.34 4.96
CA TYR A 142 26.52 -1.98 5.10
C TYR A 142 27.41 -1.79 3.85
N PHE A 143 26.83 -1.75 2.66
CA PHE A 143 27.53 -1.44 1.41
C PHE A 143 27.75 0.07 1.18
N GLY A 144 27.52 0.91 2.19
CA GLY A 144 27.73 2.36 2.10
C GLY A 144 26.64 3.13 1.36
N VAL A 145 25.48 2.51 1.13
CA VAL A 145 24.33 3.21 0.52
C VAL A 145 23.75 4.22 1.53
N GLY A 146 23.64 5.47 1.10
CA GLY A 146 23.16 6.57 1.94
C GLY A 146 21.71 6.42 2.44
N LYS A 147 21.36 7.16 3.50
CA LYS A 147 20.05 7.08 4.17
C LYS A 147 18.87 7.26 3.22
N ARG A 148 18.90 8.32 2.41
CA ARG A 148 17.85 8.66 1.43
C ARG A 148 17.65 7.51 0.43
N GLN A 149 18.72 6.90 -0.06
CA GLN A 149 18.67 5.80 -1.02
C GLN A 149 18.10 4.53 -0.37
N VAL A 150 18.45 4.24 0.89
CA VAL A 150 17.88 3.11 1.65
C VAL A 150 16.37 3.29 1.84
N PHE A 151 15.90 4.50 2.15
CA PHE A 151 14.47 4.82 2.24
C PHE A 151 13.72 4.47 0.95
N PHE A 152 14.23 4.95 -0.20
CA PHE A 152 13.62 4.63 -1.49
C PHE A 152 13.75 3.14 -1.84
N ALA A 153 14.81 2.46 -1.44
CA ALA A 153 14.96 1.02 -1.66
C ALA A 153 13.90 0.18 -0.93
N VAL A 154 13.54 0.54 0.31
CA VAL A 154 12.45 -0.11 1.05
C VAL A 154 11.10 0.14 0.37
N ARG A 155 10.84 1.36 -0.11
CA ARG A 155 9.62 1.68 -0.89
C ARG A 155 9.57 0.93 -2.21
N LEU A 156 10.70 0.75 -2.89
CA LEU A 156 10.81 -0.07 -4.09
C LEU A 156 10.51 -1.54 -3.78
N LEU A 157 11.01 -2.10 -2.68
CA LEU A 157 10.66 -3.45 -2.24
C LEU A 157 9.14 -3.61 -2.10
N LEU A 158 8.47 -2.66 -1.43
CA LEU A 158 7.00 -2.66 -1.32
C LEU A 158 6.33 -2.60 -2.70
N ALA A 159 6.82 -1.76 -3.61
CA ALA A 159 6.31 -1.67 -4.98
C ALA A 159 6.43 -3.01 -5.75
N PHE A 160 7.57 -3.69 -5.63
CA PHE A 160 7.80 -5.00 -6.25
C PHE A 160 6.89 -6.08 -5.65
N VAL A 161 6.80 -6.13 -4.32
CA VAL A 161 5.92 -7.07 -3.61
C VAL A 161 4.48 -6.84 -4.03
N SER A 162 3.98 -5.60 -3.94
CA SER A 162 2.62 -5.22 -4.34
C SER A 162 2.31 -5.64 -5.78
N SER A 163 3.22 -5.35 -6.72
CA SER A 163 3.03 -5.69 -8.14
C SER A 163 2.93 -7.20 -8.36
N PHE A 164 3.71 -7.98 -7.61
CA PHE A 164 3.69 -9.44 -7.70
C PHE A 164 2.38 -10.02 -7.12
N VAL A 165 1.98 -9.59 -5.92
CA VAL A 165 0.73 -10.08 -5.31
C VAL A 165 -0.50 -9.66 -6.10
N ASP A 166 -0.56 -8.42 -6.60
CA ASP A 166 -1.64 -7.91 -7.44
C ASP A 166 -1.74 -8.69 -8.76
N ALA A 167 -0.61 -9.01 -9.41
CA ALA A 167 -0.60 -9.80 -10.64
C ALA A 167 -1.10 -11.24 -10.42
N ARG A 168 -0.74 -11.86 -9.29
CA ARG A 168 -1.19 -13.21 -8.92
C ARG A 168 -2.68 -13.21 -8.57
N PHE A 169 -3.15 -12.19 -7.85
CA PHE A 169 -4.56 -11.98 -7.54
C PHE A 169 -5.40 -11.74 -8.81
N TYR A 170 -4.98 -10.84 -9.69
CA TYR A 170 -5.63 -10.59 -10.98
C TYR A 170 -5.80 -11.89 -11.78
N LYS A 171 -4.75 -12.73 -11.86
CA LYS A 171 -4.83 -14.00 -12.57
C LYS A 171 -5.84 -14.95 -11.94
N ALA A 172 -5.88 -15.04 -10.61
CA ALA A 172 -6.89 -15.81 -9.91
C ALA A 172 -8.31 -15.30 -10.20
N VAL A 173 -8.52 -13.99 -10.25
CA VAL A 173 -9.81 -13.39 -10.65
C VAL A 173 -10.16 -13.77 -12.09
N ALA A 174 -9.21 -13.69 -13.03
CA ALA A 174 -9.41 -14.06 -14.42
C ALA A 174 -9.81 -15.54 -14.59
N ASP A 175 -9.21 -16.42 -13.81
CA ASP A 175 -9.41 -17.88 -13.87
C ASP A 175 -10.69 -18.34 -13.17
N VAL A 176 -11.08 -17.65 -12.10
CA VAL A 176 -12.22 -18.03 -11.27
C VAL A 176 -13.52 -17.38 -11.76
N PHE A 177 -13.50 -16.08 -12.05
CA PHE A 177 -14.69 -15.34 -12.44
C PHE A 177 -14.89 -15.33 -13.95
N SER A 178 -13.95 -14.71 -14.67
CA SER A 178 -13.81 -14.72 -16.12
C SER A 178 -12.63 -13.83 -16.52
N ALA A 179 -12.05 -14.08 -17.70
CA ALA A 179 -11.00 -13.23 -18.27
C ALA A 179 -11.38 -11.75 -18.42
N ARG A 180 -12.68 -11.42 -18.54
CA ARG A 180 -13.17 -10.03 -18.57
C ARG A 180 -13.09 -9.38 -17.19
N VAL A 181 -13.62 -10.04 -16.17
CA VAL A 181 -13.58 -9.53 -14.78
C VAL A 181 -12.12 -9.35 -14.35
N GLY A 182 -11.25 -10.29 -14.71
CA GLY A 182 -9.80 -10.13 -14.54
C GLY A 182 -9.31 -8.81 -15.13
N ARG A 183 -9.53 -8.56 -16.43
CA ARG A 183 -9.04 -7.32 -17.08
C ARG A 183 -9.58 -6.05 -16.43
N TYR A 184 -10.85 -6.04 -16.04
CA TYR A 184 -11.45 -4.89 -15.36
C TYR A 184 -10.79 -4.66 -13.99
N CYS A 185 -10.55 -5.74 -13.24
CA CYS A 185 -9.85 -5.70 -11.96
C CYS A 185 -8.41 -5.20 -12.13
N LEU A 186 -7.68 -5.67 -13.15
CA LEU A 186 -6.31 -5.22 -13.43
C LEU A 186 -6.25 -3.71 -13.69
N VAL A 187 -7.20 -3.17 -14.47
CA VAL A 187 -7.28 -1.72 -14.72
C VAL A 187 -7.61 -0.98 -13.42
N ALA A 188 -8.56 -1.45 -12.62
CA ALA A 188 -8.89 -0.83 -11.34
C ALA A 188 -7.70 -0.81 -10.37
N LEU A 189 -6.96 -1.93 -10.25
CA LEU A 189 -5.74 -2.04 -9.44
C LEU A 189 -4.64 -1.08 -9.90
N ALA A 190 -4.47 -0.94 -11.21
CA ALA A 190 -3.44 -0.11 -11.81
C ALA A 190 -3.73 1.39 -11.72
N THR A 191 -5.01 1.79 -11.71
CA THR A 191 -5.41 3.19 -11.91
C THR A 191 -5.98 3.86 -10.66
N SER A 192 -6.39 3.11 -9.64
CA SER A 192 -6.95 3.70 -8.43
C SER A 192 -5.88 4.43 -7.61
N ALA A 193 -6.11 5.70 -7.27
CA ALA A 193 -5.21 6.50 -6.46
C ALA A 193 -5.02 5.90 -5.06
N GLY A 194 -6.05 5.29 -4.49
CA GLY A 194 -5.95 4.59 -3.20
C GLY A 194 -4.95 3.43 -3.22
N ILE A 195 -4.94 2.61 -4.29
CA ILE A 195 -3.95 1.53 -4.41
C ILE A 195 -2.57 2.12 -4.72
N TYR A 196 -2.50 3.17 -5.55
CA TYR A 196 -1.25 3.85 -5.88
C TYR A 196 -0.47 4.20 -4.60
N GLU A 197 -1.09 4.88 -3.65
CA GLU A 197 -0.43 5.26 -2.40
C GLU A 197 -0.28 4.11 -1.41
N ALA A 198 -1.36 3.34 -1.15
CA ALA A 198 -1.31 2.26 -0.18
C ALA A 198 -0.25 1.19 -0.52
N SER A 199 0.05 0.99 -1.81
CA SER A 199 0.99 -0.04 -2.25
C SER A 199 2.45 0.17 -1.84
N THR A 200 2.82 1.39 -1.44
CA THR A 200 4.21 1.74 -1.08
C THR A 200 4.34 2.43 0.26
N ALA A 201 3.24 2.57 1.01
CA ALA A 201 3.24 3.07 2.38
C ALA A 201 3.84 2.03 3.33
N PHE A 202 4.75 2.45 4.20
CA PHE A 202 5.43 1.57 5.15
C PHE A 202 4.58 1.35 6.42
N LEU A 203 3.44 0.69 6.24
CA LEU A 203 2.45 0.46 7.30
C LEU A 203 2.07 -1.02 7.42
N PRO A 204 1.71 -1.51 8.62
CA PRO A 204 1.15 -2.85 8.79
C PRO A 204 -0.14 -3.05 8.00
N SER A 205 -0.95 -2.01 7.81
CA SER A 205 -2.17 -2.08 6.98
C SER A 205 -1.86 -2.37 5.51
N THR A 206 -0.75 -1.86 4.98
CA THR A 206 -0.23 -2.20 3.64
C THR A 206 0.25 -3.64 3.57
N PHE A 207 0.98 -4.11 4.60
CA PHE A 207 1.37 -5.50 4.70
C PHE A 207 0.15 -6.44 4.73
N VAL A 208 -0.88 -6.09 5.52
CA VAL A 208 -2.16 -6.81 5.55
C VAL A 208 -2.86 -6.77 4.20
N MET A 209 -2.85 -5.64 3.49
CA MET A 209 -3.40 -5.55 2.13
C MET A 209 -2.71 -6.54 1.20
N HIS A 210 -1.37 -6.62 1.23
CA HIS A 210 -0.61 -7.57 0.41
C HIS A 210 -0.88 -9.02 0.81
N ALA A 211 -0.87 -9.32 2.11
CA ALA A 211 -1.13 -10.65 2.64
C ALA A 211 -2.56 -11.12 2.32
N THR A 212 -3.56 -10.25 2.51
CA THR A 212 -4.95 -10.50 2.13
C THR A 212 -5.06 -10.75 0.63
N THR A 213 -4.48 -9.89 -0.21
CA THR A 213 -4.52 -10.04 -1.67
C THR A 213 -3.90 -11.36 -2.11
N LEU A 214 -2.80 -11.78 -1.50
CA LEU A 214 -2.15 -13.05 -1.76
C LEU A 214 -2.97 -14.25 -1.24
N ALA A 215 -3.60 -14.14 -0.08
CA ALA A 215 -4.55 -15.12 0.43
C ALA A 215 -5.72 -15.29 -0.56
N PHE A 216 -6.30 -14.19 -1.05
CA PHE A 216 -7.36 -14.20 -2.04
C PHE A 216 -6.93 -14.75 -3.39
N SER A 217 -5.67 -14.57 -3.80
CA SER A 217 -5.13 -15.20 -5.01
C SER A 217 -5.21 -16.74 -4.97
N SER A 218 -5.30 -17.33 -3.78
CA SER A 218 -5.48 -18.77 -3.55
C SER A 218 -6.94 -19.11 -3.20
N CYS A 219 -7.56 -18.37 -2.27
CA CYS A 219 -8.87 -18.71 -1.71
C CYS A 219 -10.05 -18.44 -2.66
N LEU A 220 -9.86 -17.64 -3.72
CA LEU A 220 -10.87 -17.44 -4.77
C LEU A 220 -11.24 -18.76 -5.45
N TYR A 221 -10.27 -19.66 -5.64
CA TYR A 221 -10.53 -21.00 -6.17
C TYR A 221 -11.46 -21.76 -5.22
N PRO A 222 -12.49 -22.48 -5.71
CA PRO A 222 -13.36 -23.25 -4.85
C PRO A 222 -12.61 -24.32 -4.04
N ALA A 223 -13.06 -24.55 -2.81
CA ALA A 223 -12.52 -25.59 -1.97
C ALA A 223 -12.80 -26.99 -2.55
N ARG A 224 -11.81 -27.89 -2.44
CA ARG A 224 -11.91 -29.25 -2.93
C ARG A 224 -11.00 -30.18 -2.11
N LEU A 225 -11.39 -31.43 -1.88
CA LEU A 225 -10.53 -32.49 -1.35
C LEU A 225 -9.79 -33.23 -2.48
N PRO A 226 -8.62 -33.83 -2.20
CA PRO A 226 -7.91 -34.63 -3.19
C PRO A 226 -8.77 -35.82 -3.64
N SER A 227 -8.65 -36.23 -4.89
CA SER A 227 -9.40 -37.37 -5.44
C SER A 227 -9.05 -38.72 -4.81
N SER A 228 -7.99 -38.77 -3.98
CA SER A 228 -7.62 -39.92 -3.16
C SER A 228 -8.47 -40.06 -1.90
N ASP A 229 -9.19 -39.02 -1.49
CA ASP A 229 -10.08 -39.09 -0.33
C ASP A 229 -11.37 -39.84 -0.72
N ALA A 230 -11.70 -40.88 0.05
CA ALA A 230 -12.83 -41.77 -0.24
C ALA A 230 -14.21 -41.09 -0.14
N SER A 231 -14.28 -39.91 0.49
CA SER A 231 -15.54 -39.16 0.65
C SER A 231 -15.95 -38.39 -0.61
N VAL A 232 -15.04 -38.16 -1.57
CA VAL A 232 -15.29 -37.35 -2.76
C VAL A 232 -15.11 -38.13 -4.06
N LEU A 233 -15.93 -37.78 -5.05
CA LEU A 233 -15.88 -38.34 -6.39
C LEU A 233 -15.17 -37.37 -7.35
N SER A 234 -14.36 -37.93 -8.26
CA SER A 234 -13.75 -37.16 -9.34
C SER A 234 -14.68 -37.09 -10.56
N ASN A 235 -14.82 -35.90 -11.12
CA ASN A 235 -15.63 -35.64 -12.30
C ASN A 235 -14.80 -34.84 -13.33
N PRO A 236 -14.77 -35.24 -14.62
CA PRO A 236 -14.07 -34.51 -15.68
C PRO A 236 -14.47 -33.04 -15.84
N SER A 237 -15.66 -32.66 -15.36
CA SER A 237 -16.14 -31.28 -15.35
C SER A 237 -15.72 -30.46 -14.13
N GLN A 238 -15.02 -31.03 -13.14
CA GLN A 238 -14.50 -30.25 -12.00
C GLN A 238 -13.20 -29.52 -12.33
N ARG A 239 -12.95 -28.41 -11.62
CA ARG A 239 -11.66 -27.70 -11.69
C ARG A 239 -10.53 -28.56 -11.10
N PRO A 240 -9.29 -28.46 -11.60
CA PRO A 240 -8.15 -29.16 -11.01
C PRO A 240 -8.01 -28.88 -9.52
N PHE A 241 -7.71 -29.92 -8.73
CA PHE A 241 -7.40 -29.78 -7.31
C PHE A 241 -6.10 -28.98 -7.15
N LYS A 242 -6.12 -27.96 -6.28
CA LYS A 242 -4.96 -27.14 -5.94
C LYS A 242 -4.54 -27.41 -4.50
N PRO A 243 -3.51 -28.24 -4.27
CA PRO A 243 -3.10 -28.61 -2.91
C PRO A 243 -2.68 -27.39 -2.09
N GLU A 244 -2.07 -26.37 -2.72
CA GLU A 244 -1.59 -25.19 -2.01
C GLU A 244 -2.70 -24.23 -1.54
N ARG A 245 -3.95 -24.39 -2.00
CA ARG A 245 -5.05 -23.42 -1.73
C ARG A 245 -5.21 -23.16 -0.24
N LEU A 246 -5.49 -24.20 0.52
CA LEU A 246 -5.84 -24.10 1.94
C LEU A 246 -4.66 -23.57 2.76
N LEU A 247 -3.48 -24.15 2.54
CA LEU A 247 -2.27 -23.79 3.26
C LEU A 247 -1.84 -22.35 3.01
N LEU A 248 -1.77 -21.92 1.75
CA LEU A 248 -1.38 -20.54 1.43
C LEU A 248 -2.41 -19.53 1.93
N SER A 249 -3.71 -19.84 1.82
CA SER A 249 -4.76 -18.93 2.32
C SER A 249 -4.66 -18.77 3.84
N ALA A 250 -4.54 -19.87 4.58
CA ALA A 250 -4.40 -19.84 6.03
C ALA A 250 -3.12 -19.11 6.46
N LEU A 251 -1.98 -19.41 5.81
CA LEU A 251 -0.69 -18.79 6.11
C LEU A 251 -0.72 -17.28 5.91
N PHE A 252 -1.26 -16.77 4.79
CA PHE A 252 -1.26 -15.34 4.53
C PHE A 252 -2.30 -14.57 5.34
N PHE A 253 -3.47 -15.15 5.64
CA PHE A 253 -4.38 -14.54 6.61
C PHE A 253 -3.77 -14.48 8.01
N ALA A 254 -3.09 -15.54 8.46
CA ALA A 254 -2.36 -15.56 9.73
C ALA A 254 -1.20 -14.55 9.73
N ALA A 255 -0.40 -14.49 8.68
CA ALA A 255 0.70 -13.53 8.55
C ALA A 255 0.18 -12.09 8.62
N GLY A 256 -0.90 -11.77 7.90
CA GLY A 256 -1.55 -10.46 7.97
C GLY A 256 -2.02 -10.11 9.38
N ALA A 257 -2.62 -11.05 10.10
CA ALA A 257 -3.11 -10.81 11.45
C ALA A 257 -2.00 -10.74 12.52
N ILE A 258 -0.96 -11.57 12.40
CA ILE A 258 0.08 -11.74 13.42
C ILE A 258 1.23 -10.73 13.22
N ILE A 259 1.67 -10.48 11.99
CA ILE A 259 2.76 -9.53 11.71
C ILE A 259 2.21 -8.13 11.43
N GLY A 260 1.07 -8.05 10.75
CA GLY A 260 0.46 -6.80 10.34
C GLY A 260 -0.51 -6.25 11.39
N TRP A 261 -1.80 -6.50 11.18
CA TRP A 261 -2.88 -5.94 11.99
C TRP A 261 -3.93 -7.01 12.33
N PRO A 262 -4.10 -7.38 13.62
CA PRO A 262 -4.85 -8.57 14.03
C PRO A 262 -6.34 -8.54 13.64
N TYR A 263 -6.96 -7.36 13.60
CA TYR A 263 -8.39 -7.21 13.30
C TYR A 263 -8.75 -7.64 11.88
N ALA A 264 -7.80 -7.59 10.95
CA ALA A 264 -8.03 -7.96 9.55
C ALA A 264 -8.29 -9.47 9.35
N ILE A 265 -8.09 -10.31 10.37
CA ILE A 265 -8.43 -11.74 10.32
C ILE A 265 -9.90 -11.98 9.97
N ILE A 266 -10.80 -11.02 10.24
CA ILE A 266 -12.22 -11.10 9.87
C ILE A 266 -12.44 -11.24 8.36
N LEU A 267 -11.50 -10.76 7.52
CA LEU A 267 -11.55 -10.92 6.07
C LEU A 267 -11.44 -12.38 5.63
N ALA A 268 -10.92 -13.26 6.50
CA ALA A 268 -10.87 -14.71 6.27
C ALA A 268 -12.22 -15.40 6.47
N LEU A 269 -13.22 -14.72 7.08
CA LEU A 269 -14.49 -15.35 7.46
C LEU A 269 -15.20 -16.03 6.28
N PRO A 270 -15.39 -15.41 5.10
CA PRO A 270 -16.02 -16.09 3.97
C PRO A 270 -15.25 -17.31 3.46
N PHE A 271 -13.92 -17.30 3.57
CA PHE A 271 -13.07 -18.44 3.23
C PHE A 271 -13.24 -19.59 4.23
N VAL A 272 -13.25 -19.28 5.53
CA VAL A 272 -13.47 -20.28 6.59
C VAL A 272 -14.87 -20.90 6.47
N LEU A 273 -15.89 -20.08 6.23
CA LEU A 273 -17.26 -20.56 6.01
C LEU A 273 -17.35 -21.51 4.82
N GLU A 274 -16.67 -21.18 3.71
CA GLU A 274 -16.59 -22.11 2.58
C GLU A 274 -15.86 -23.40 2.95
N GLN A 275 -14.71 -23.28 3.61
CA GLN A 275 -13.86 -24.42 3.92
C GLN A 275 -14.59 -25.43 4.83
N LEU A 276 -15.34 -24.96 5.82
CA LEU A 276 -15.94 -25.82 6.84
C LEU A 276 -17.36 -26.27 6.52
N PHE A 277 -18.15 -25.46 5.81
CA PHE A 277 -19.60 -25.68 5.70
C PHE A 277 -20.13 -25.83 4.27
N LEU A 278 -19.37 -25.42 3.24
CA LEU A 278 -19.84 -25.51 1.86
C LEU A 278 -19.12 -26.62 1.10
N ARG A 279 -19.91 -27.38 0.33
CA ARG A 279 -19.45 -28.40 -0.62
C ARG A 279 -18.49 -27.81 -1.66
N ALA A 280 -18.64 -26.53 -2.00
CA ALA A 280 -17.84 -25.85 -3.02
C ALA A 280 -17.82 -26.64 -4.34
N ASP A 281 -16.66 -27.15 -4.78
CA ASP A 281 -16.54 -28.00 -5.98
C ASP A 281 -16.53 -29.51 -5.68
N ASP A 282 -16.58 -29.92 -4.41
CA ASP A 282 -16.65 -31.32 -4.02
C ASP A 282 -17.99 -31.94 -4.43
N VAL A 283 -17.90 -33.18 -4.91
CA VAL A 283 -19.03 -34.04 -5.23
C VAL A 283 -18.96 -35.20 -4.25
N ILE A 284 -19.90 -35.28 -3.31
CA ILE A 284 -19.81 -36.19 -2.17
C ILE A 284 -20.38 -37.56 -2.55
N ALA A 285 -19.66 -38.62 -2.19
CA ALA A 285 -20.14 -39.99 -2.35
C ALA A 285 -21.32 -40.27 -1.39
N ASN A 286 -22.29 -41.06 -1.84
CA ASN A 286 -23.50 -41.35 -1.06
C ASN A 286 -23.15 -41.95 0.32
N GLY A 287 -23.76 -41.42 1.39
CA GLY A 287 -23.51 -41.85 2.77
C GLY A 287 -22.17 -41.44 3.38
N GLN A 288 -21.33 -40.67 2.67
CA GLN A 288 -19.98 -40.27 3.13
C GLN A 288 -19.90 -38.82 3.64
N TYR A 289 -21.05 -38.17 3.89
CA TYR A 289 -21.10 -36.76 4.31
C TYR A 289 -20.38 -36.50 5.63
N SER A 290 -20.49 -37.40 6.61
CA SER A 290 -19.77 -37.31 7.89
C SER A 290 -18.26 -37.35 7.69
N ASN A 291 -17.77 -38.27 6.85
CA ASN A 291 -16.35 -38.42 6.54
C ASN A 291 -15.83 -37.19 5.77
N TRP A 292 -16.61 -36.65 4.84
CA TRP A 292 -16.29 -35.39 4.17
C TRP A 292 -16.14 -34.24 5.17
N ILE A 293 -17.08 -34.06 6.10
CA ILE A 293 -16.97 -33.04 7.16
C ILE A 293 -15.68 -33.24 7.97
N VAL A 294 -15.41 -34.46 8.44
CA VAL A 294 -14.22 -34.76 9.24
C VAL A 294 -12.92 -34.46 8.46
N SER A 295 -12.84 -34.83 7.19
CA SER A 295 -11.70 -34.49 6.32
C SER A 295 -11.53 -32.98 6.14
N ARG A 296 -12.63 -32.22 5.96
CA ARG A 296 -12.60 -30.76 5.80
C ARG A 296 -12.16 -30.03 7.07
N TRP A 297 -12.65 -30.47 8.22
CA TRP A 297 -12.28 -29.90 9.52
C TRP A 297 -10.86 -30.27 9.91
N SER A 298 -10.45 -31.53 9.76
CA SER A 298 -9.08 -31.97 10.09
C SER A 298 -8.03 -31.25 9.24
N THR A 299 -8.26 -31.11 7.93
CA THR A 299 -7.37 -30.35 7.04
C THR A 299 -7.35 -28.86 7.38
N ALA A 300 -8.50 -28.26 7.73
CA ALA A 300 -8.58 -26.86 8.13
C ALA A 300 -7.84 -26.58 9.44
N ILE A 301 -8.02 -27.43 10.45
CA ILE A 301 -7.32 -27.35 11.74
C ILE A 301 -5.81 -27.53 11.52
N GLY A 302 -5.40 -28.53 10.73
CA GLY A 302 -4.00 -28.75 10.41
C GLY A 302 -3.35 -27.53 9.73
N ALA A 303 -4.05 -26.92 8.77
CA ALA A 303 -3.57 -25.69 8.12
C ALA A 303 -3.53 -24.48 9.08
N ALA A 304 -4.50 -24.35 9.98
CA ALA A 304 -4.53 -23.28 10.97
C ALA A 304 -3.38 -23.41 12.00
N VAL A 305 -3.13 -24.62 12.50
CA VAL A 305 -2.01 -24.90 13.42
C VAL A 305 -0.68 -24.62 12.73
N PHE A 306 -0.51 -25.07 11.49
CA PHE A 306 0.70 -24.78 10.73
C PHE A 306 0.90 -23.28 10.50
N ALA A 307 -0.16 -22.55 10.15
CA ALA A 307 -0.11 -21.11 9.96
C ALA A 307 0.21 -20.36 11.27
N ALA A 308 -0.26 -20.85 12.41
CA ALA A 308 0.00 -20.27 13.73
C ALA A 308 1.47 -20.36 14.15
N ILE A 309 2.29 -21.21 13.53
CA ILE A 309 3.74 -21.29 13.79
C ILE A 309 4.43 -19.94 13.54
N ILE A 310 3.88 -19.08 12.65
CA ILE A 310 4.43 -17.75 12.41
C ILE A 310 4.38 -16.84 13.66
N ALA A 311 3.55 -17.16 14.66
CA ALA A 311 3.53 -16.45 15.93
C ALA A 311 4.81 -16.68 16.75
N VAL A 312 5.50 -17.81 16.57
CA VAL A 312 6.72 -18.15 17.32
C VAL A 312 7.86 -17.14 17.08
N PRO A 313 8.29 -16.85 15.83
CA PRO A 313 9.32 -15.84 15.61
C PRO A 313 8.87 -14.44 16.02
N VAL A 314 7.59 -14.10 15.88
CA VAL A 314 7.05 -12.79 16.33
C VAL A 314 7.16 -12.66 17.85
N LEU A 315 6.71 -13.67 18.59
CA LEU A 315 6.83 -13.73 20.04
C LEU A 315 8.30 -13.63 20.48
N ALA A 316 9.20 -14.34 19.80
CA ALA A 316 10.62 -14.31 20.13
C ALA A 316 11.25 -12.93 19.90
N ILE A 317 11.01 -12.31 18.74
CA ILE A 317 11.54 -10.97 18.41
C ILE A 317 10.98 -9.93 19.39
N ASP A 318 9.67 -9.90 19.61
CA ASP A 318 9.06 -8.92 20.51
C ASP A 318 9.54 -9.12 21.96
N THR A 319 9.70 -10.37 22.41
CA THR A 319 10.23 -10.67 23.75
C THR A 319 11.69 -10.23 23.90
N LEU A 320 12.53 -10.46 22.89
CA LEU A 320 13.92 -9.98 22.88
C LEU A 320 13.99 -8.45 22.84
N ALA A 321 13.11 -7.80 22.06
CA ALA A 321 13.12 -6.36 21.91
C ALA A 321 12.64 -5.62 23.16
N TYR A 322 11.60 -6.13 23.82
CA TYR A 322 11.02 -5.53 25.02
C TYR A 322 11.65 -6.00 26.33
N GLY A 323 12.36 -7.12 26.34
CA GLY A 323 12.94 -7.67 27.56
C GLY A 323 11.89 -8.26 28.50
N LYS A 324 10.70 -8.61 28.02
CA LYS A 324 9.65 -9.30 28.77
C LYS A 324 8.81 -10.11 27.79
N LEU A 325 8.20 -11.21 28.23
CA LEU A 325 7.33 -12.03 27.40
C LEU A 325 6.24 -11.16 26.78
N THR A 326 6.34 -10.94 25.46
CA THR A 326 5.50 -9.97 24.76
C THR A 326 5.02 -10.55 23.45
N PHE A 327 3.70 -10.51 23.28
CA PHE A 327 3.06 -10.76 21.99
C PHE A 327 2.25 -9.51 21.61
N ALA A 328 2.88 -8.58 20.90
CA ALA A 328 2.31 -7.26 20.60
C ALA A 328 0.93 -7.29 19.91
N PRO A 329 0.63 -8.24 18.98
CA PRO A 329 -0.71 -8.34 18.39
C PRO A 329 -1.81 -8.58 19.42
N LEU A 330 -1.55 -9.41 20.44
CA LEU A 330 -2.51 -9.63 21.52
C LEU A 330 -2.60 -8.40 22.44
N ASN A 331 -1.47 -7.79 22.79
CA ASN A 331 -1.46 -6.56 23.59
C ASN A 331 -2.29 -5.44 22.94
N THR A 332 -2.20 -5.30 21.62
CA THR A 332 -2.99 -4.33 20.84
C THR A 332 -4.49 -4.62 20.94
N VAL A 333 -4.89 -5.89 20.84
CA VAL A 333 -6.29 -6.30 20.98
C VAL A 333 -6.80 -6.06 22.39
N LEU A 334 -6.01 -6.44 23.41
CA LEU A 334 -6.37 -6.23 24.82
C LEU A 334 -6.47 -4.75 25.14
N TYR A 335 -5.56 -3.92 24.62
CA TYR A 335 -5.62 -2.47 24.76
C TYR A 335 -6.92 -1.93 24.16
N ASN A 336 -7.20 -2.15 22.88
CA ASN A 336 -8.40 -1.55 22.27
C ASN A 336 -9.72 -2.06 22.88
N LEU A 337 -9.79 -3.31 23.35
CA LEU A 337 -11.01 -3.87 23.94
C LEU A 337 -11.25 -3.44 25.39
N PHE A 338 -10.20 -3.32 26.20
CA PHE A 338 -10.33 -3.10 27.64
C PHE A 338 -9.92 -1.69 28.10
N SER A 339 -9.23 -0.91 27.27
CA SER A 339 -8.79 0.46 27.60
C SER A 339 -9.90 1.50 27.60
N SER A 340 -11.04 1.23 26.96
CA SER A 340 -12.22 2.10 27.00
C SER A 340 -12.72 2.35 28.42
N THR A 341 -12.58 1.37 29.31
CA THR A 341 -12.90 1.49 30.75
C THR A 341 -12.03 2.52 31.49
N ARG A 342 -10.84 2.83 30.94
CA ARG A 342 -9.87 3.80 31.48
C ARG A 342 -9.86 5.12 30.69
N GLY A 343 -10.73 5.27 29.69
CA GLY A 343 -10.74 6.42 28.76
C GLY A 343 -9.63 6.40 27.70
N ALA A 344 -8.86 5.31 27.59
CA ALA A 344 -7.74 5.12 26.67
C ALA A 344 -8.18 4.44 25.35
N GLY A 345 -9.35 4.80 24.82
CA GLY A 345 -9.90 4.24 23.59
C GLY A 345 -9.35 4.89 22.32
N PRO A 346 -9.56 4.29 21.13
CA PRO A 346 -9.16 4.88 19.84
C PRO A 346 -9.84 6.24 19.57
N GLU A 347 -10.95 6.55 20.25
CA GLU A 347 -11.62 7.85 20.18
C GLU A 347 -10.74 9.03 20.63
N LEU A 348 -9.68 8.77 21.40
CA LEU A 348 -8.72 9.80 21.83
C LEU A 348 -8.01 10.50 20.68
N TYR A 349 -7.93 9.84 19.53
CA TYR A 349 -7.28 10.36 18.33
C TYR A 349 -8.28 11.01 17.35
N GLY A 350 -9.50 11.26 17.82
CA GLY A 350 -10.57 11.90 17.05
C GLY A 350 -11.62 10.91 16.55
N THR A 351 -12.78 11.45 16.21
CA THR A 351 -13.90 10.68 15.63
C THR A 351 -14.39 11.34 14.37
N GLU A 352 -14.86 10.53 13.44
CA GLU A 352 -15.27 10.98 12.10
C GLU A 352 -16.71 10.56 11.83
N PRO A 353 -17.49 11.33 11.04
CA PRO A 353 -18.87 10.98 10.73
C PRO A 353 -18.95 9.68 9.91
N PHE A 354 -20.13 9.06 9.87
CA PHE A 354 -20.34 7.83 9.09
C PHE A 354 -20.05 8.01 7.58
N THR A 355 -20.11 9.25 7.07
CA THR A 355 -19.84 9.61 5.68
C THR A 355 -18.35 9.64 5.32
N TYR A 356 -17.46 9.51 6.30
CA TYR A 356 -16.00 9.58 6.10
C TYR A 356 -15.52 8.58 5.06
N TYR A 357 -15.81 7.29 5.21
CA TYR A 357 -15.35 6.28 4.25
C TYR A 357 -16.01 6.40 2.88
N PHE A 358 -17.23 6.92 2.80
CA PHE A 358 -17.83 7.24 1.50
C PHE A 358 -17.04 8.33 0.79
N SER A 359 -16.68 9.40 1.49
CA SER A 359 -15.91 10.52 0.92
C SER A 359 -14.50 10.08 0.56
N ASN A 360 -13.82 9.38 1.48
CA ASN A 360 -12.47 8.86 1.28
C ASN A 360 -12.39 7.89 0.09
N LEU A 361 -13.26 6.87 0.05
CA LEU A 361 -13.23 5.87 -1.02
C LEU A 361 -13.69 6.44 -2.36
N PHE A 362 -14.59 7.43 -2.38
CA PHE A 362 -14.96 8.12 -3.61
C PHE A 362 -13.79 8.93 -4.18
N LEU A 363 -13.00 9.60 -3.34
CA LEU A 363 -11.79 10.32 -3.77
C LEU A 363 -10.69 9.37 -4.24
N ASN A 364 -10.54 8.21 -3.61
CA ASN A 364 -9.44 7.28 -3.89
C ASN A 364 -9.71 6.29 -5.02
N PHE A 365 -10.97 5.89 -5.21
CA PHE A 365 -11.38 4.89 -6.20
C PHE A 365 -12.34 5.44 -7.26
N ASN A 366 -12.80 6.69 -7.14
CA ASN A 366 -13.63 7.37 -8.13
C ASN A 366 -14.85 6.53 -8.51
N ILE A 367 -15.03 6.24 -9.80
CA ILE A 367 -16.11 5.41 -10.35
C ILE A 367 -16.07 3.95 -9.86
N PHE A 368 -14.92 3.45 -9.40
CA PHE A 368 -14.80 2.07 -8.93
C PHE A 368 -15.46 1.86 -7.57
N PHE A 369 -15.52 2.86 -6.69
CA PHE A 369 -16.20 2.72 -5.40
C PHE A 369 -17.73 2.49 -5.52
N PRO A 370 -18.51 3.34 -6.24
CA PRO A 370 -19.93 3.07 -6.42
C PRO A 370 -20.17 1.77 -7.19
N LEU A 371 -19.31 1.43 -8.18
CA LEU A 371 -19.36 0.12 -8.81
C LEU A 371 -19.13 -1.00 -7.79
N ALA A 372 -18.19 -0.88 -6.86
CA ALA A 372 -17.96 -1.90 -5.84
C ALA A 372 -19.19 -2.13 -4.95
N LEU A 373 -19.91 -1.07 -4.56
CA LEU A 373 -21.17 -1.17 -3.80
C LEU A 373 -22.32 -1.78 -4.62
N LEU A 374 -22.31 -1.62 -5.94
CA LEU A 374 -23.31 -2.19 -6.83
C LEU A 374 -23.15 -3.70 -7.04
N SER A 375 -22.04 -4.32 -6.60
CA SER A 375 -21.74 -5.72 -6.94
C SER A 375 -22.76 -6.70 -6.36
N LEU A 376 -23.19 -6.48 -5.12
CA LEU A 376 -24.19 -7.28 -4.44
C LEU A 376 -25.58 -7.11 -5.06
N PRO A 377 -26.17 -5.90 -5.18
CA PRO A 377 -27.48 -5.74 -5.79
C PRO A 377 -27.51 -6.22 -7.24
N LEU A 378 -26.47 -5.98 -8.05
CA LEU A 378 -26.40 -6.49 -9.42
C LEU A 378 -26.30 -8.00 -9.49
N LEU A 379 -25.61 -8.65 -8.54
CA LEU A 379 -25.54 -10.11 -8.45
C LEU A 379 -26.93 -10.68 -8.17
N LEU A 380 -27.68 -10.10 -7.22
CA LEU A 380 -29.05 -10.51 -6.88
C LEU A 380 -30.01 -10.32 -8.06
N VAL A 381 -29.94 -9.16 -8.75
CA VAL A 381 -30.76 -8.88 -9.93
C VAL A 381 -30.44 -9.87 -11.06
N SER A 382 -29.15 -10.12 -11.31
CA SER A 382 -28.71 -11.07 -12.34
C SER A 382 -29.19 -12.49 -12.06
N ALA A 383 -29.21 -12.90 -10.78
CA ALA A 383 -29.71 -14.21 -10.38
C ALA A 383 -31.20 -14.39 -10.66
N ARG A 384 -31.99 -13.30 -10.61
CA ARG A 384 -33.43 -13.34 -10.96
C ARG A 384 -33.70 -13.22 -12.46
N VAL A 385 -32.96 -12.35 -13.15
CA VAL A 385 -33.23 -12.02 -14.57
C VAL A 385 -32.63 -13.04 -15.52
N ASP A 386 -31.46 -13.60 -15.22
CA ASP A 386 -30.78 -14.61 -16.04
C ASP A 386 -30.15 -15.71 -15.17
N PRO A 387 -30.98 -16.54 -14.50
CA PRO A 387 -30.53 -17.55 -13.54
C PRO A 387 -29.58 -18.58 -14.15
N ARG A 388 -29.65 -18.78 -15.47
CA ARG A 388 -28.77 -19.67 -16.22
C ARG A 388 -27.30 -19.35 -15.96
N ARG A 389 -26.93 -18.07 -15.75
CA ARG A 389 -25.53 -17.64 -15.51
C ARG A 389 -24.85 -18.28 -14.33
N PHE A 390 -25.64 -18.72 -13.35
CA PHE A 390 -25.15 -19.36 -12.14
C PHE A 390 -25.35 -20.89 -12.16
N GLN A 391 -25.81 -21.44 -13.28
CA GLN A 391 -25.97 -22.88 -13.45
C GLN A 391 -24.64 -23.50 -13.89
N ARG A 392 -24.28 -24.62 -13.28
CA ARG A 392 -23.17 -25.44 -13.77
C ARG A 392 -23.57 -26.12 -15.08
N PRO A 393 -22.62 -26.38 -16.00
CA PRO A 393 -22.89 -27.20 -17.18
C PRO A 393 -23.52 -28.53 -16.77
N ALA A 394 -24.47 -29.04 -17.55
CA ALA A 394 -25.11 -30.31 -17.27
C ALA A 394 -24.06 -31.41 -17.08
N MET A 395 -24.07 -32.06 -15.91
CA MET A 395 -23.19 -33.16 -15.60
C MET A 395 -23.62 -34.35 -16.47
N GLU A 396 -22.72 -34.87 -17.31
CA GLU A 396 -22.94 -36.15 -17.99
C GLU A 396 -22.92 -37.26 -16.94
N THR A 397 -24.04 -37.45 -16.26
CA THR A 397 -24.25 -38.62 -15.41
C THR A 397 -24.33 -39.83 -16.33
N LYS A 398 -23.28 -40.64 -16.35
CA LYS A 398 -23.38 -42.02 -16.86
C LYS A 398 -24.53 -42.69 -16.09
N LYS A 399 -25.60 -43.07 -16.81
CA LYS A 399 -26.77 -43.77 -16.25
C LYS A 399 -26.29 -44.94 -15.37
N GLY A 400 -26.61 -44.91 -14.07
CA GLY A 400 -26.35 -46.02 -13.14
C GLY A 400 -25.56 -45.70 -11.86
N HIS A 401 -25.04 -44.48 -11.68
CA HIS A 401 -24.38 -44.12 -10.40
C HIS A 401 -25.40 -43.50 -9.43
N ALA A 402 -25.37 -43.98 -8.18
CA ALA A 402 -26.25 -43.65 -7.06
C ALA A 402 -26.48 -42.14 -6.87
N ALA A 403 -27.59 -41.75 -6.23
CA ALA A 403 -27.90 -40.34 -5.92
C ALA A 403 -26.69 -39.62 -5.32
N VAL A 404 -26.17 -38.62 -6.04
CA VAL A 404 -24.96 -37.88 -5.71
C VAL A 404 -25.34 -36.52 -5.15
N GLU A 405 -24.75 -36.13 -4.01
CA GLU A 405 -24.88 -34.75 -3.54
C GLU A 405 -24.09 -33.80 -4.44
N GLN A 406 -24.80 -32.87 -5.06
CA GLN A 406 -24.26 -31.94 -6.05
C GLN A 406 -23.31 -30.91 -5.41
N PRO A 407 -22.41 -30.29 -6.19
CA PRO A 407 -21.56 -29.23 -5.68
C PRO A 407 -22.36 -27.95 -5.38
N SER A 408 -21.73 -26.98 -4.70
CA SER A 408 -22.39 -25.71 -4.35
C SER A 408 -22.73 -24.87 -5.60
N SER A 409 -23.79 -24.06 -5.49
CA SER A 409 -24.22 -23.18 -6.59
C SER A 409 -23.14 -22.14 -6.91
N LEU A 410 -23.00 -21.76 -8.19
CA LEU A 410 -22.04 -20.73 -8.59
C LEU A 410 -22.41 -19.36 -8.03
N PHE A 411 -23.70 -19.11 -7.78
CA PHE A 411 -24.19 -17.91 -7.11
C PHE A 411 -23.69 -17.81 -5.66
N SER A 412 -23.84 -18.88 -4.87
CA SER A 412 -23.36 -18.92 -3.48
C SER A 412 -21.87 -18.71 -3.40
N LEU A 413 -21.10 -19.30 -4.33
CA LEU A 413 -19.67 -19.06 -4.44
C LEU A 413 -19.39 -17.59 -4.78
N ALA A 414 -19.99 -17.05 -5.85
CA ALA A 414 -19.81 -15.64 -6.22
C ALA A 414 -20.10 -14.67 -5.08
N LEU A 415 -21.18 -14.92 -4.30
CA LEU A 415 -21.55 -14.13 -3.13
C LEU A 415 -20.44 -14.13 -2.07
N LEU A 416 -19.88 -15.30 -1.74
CA LEU A 416 -18.79 -15.39 -0.78
C LEU A 416 -17.51 -14.68 -1.22
N ARG A 417 -17.25 -14.57 -2.53
CA ARG A 417 -16.04 -13.91 -3.03
C ARG A 417 -16.15 -12.39 -2.99
N ILE A 418 -17.36 -11.82 -3.07
CA ILE A 418 -17.58 -10.37 -2.99
C ILE A 418 -17.86 -9.88 -1.56
N ALA A 419 -18.29 -10.77 -0.67
CA ALA A 419 -18.65 -10.46 0.73
C ALA A 419 -17.55 -9.81 1.58
N PRO A 420 -16.25 -10.19 1.49
CA PRO A 420 -15.18 -9.65 2.33
C PRO A 420 -15.09 -8.12 2.32
N PHE A 421 -15.25 -7.49 1.15
CA PHE A 421 -15.27 -6.02 1.03
C PHE A 421 -16.43 -5.41 1.83
N TYR A 422 -17.63 -5.97 1.72
CA TYR A 422 -18.80 -5.47 2.46
C TYR A 422 -18.66 -5.67 3.97
N ILE A 423 -18.16 -6.83 4.41
CA ILE A 423 -17.92 -7.11 5.82
C ILE A 423 -16.98 -6.05 6.40
N TRP A 424 -15.83 -5.83 5.75
CA TRP A 424 -14.84 -4.86 6.21
C TRP A 424 -15.37 -3.42 6.17
N PHE A 425 -16.01 -3.04 5.07
CA PHE A 425 -16.57 -1.70 4.89
C PHE A 425 -17.62 -1.38 5.96
N VAL A 426 -18.53 -2.32 6.26
CA VAL A 426 -19.55 -2.14 7.30
C VAL A 426 -18.92 -2.08 8.69
N VAL A 427 -18.04 -3.03 9.02
CA VAL A 427 -17.39 -3.10 10.35
C VAL A 427 -16.65 -1.81 10.66
N LEU A 428 -15.84 -1.30 9.71
CA LEU A 428 -15.11 -0.05 9.92
C LEU A 428 -16.02 1.18 9.87
N SER A 429 -17.06 1.21 9.03
CA SER A 429 -17.99 2.35 8.99
C SER A 429 -18.77 2.54 10.29
N ILE A 430 -19.00 1.46 11.05
CA ILE A 430 -19.65 1.50 12.36
C ILE A 430 -18.73 2.07 13.44
N GLN A 431 -17.41 1.91 13.31
CA GLN A 431 -16.47 2.42 14.31
C GLN A 431 -16.51 3.96 14.39
N SER A 432 -16.42 4.51 15.59
CA SER A 432 -16.38 5.96 15.87
C SER A 432 -15.14 6.60 15.25
N HIS A 433 -13.97 6.06 15.60
CA HIS A 433 -12.67 6.43 15.07
C HIS A 433 -12.45 5.82 13.68
N LYS A 434 -12.01 6.65 12.73
CA LYS A 434 -11.81 6.27 11.33
C LYS A 434 -10.57 6.93 10.79
N GLU A 435 -9.84 6.20 9.98
CA GLU A 435 -8.65 6.67 9.30
C GLU A 435 -8.57 6.03 7.92
N GLU A 436 -7.89 6.69 6.98
CA GLU A 436 -7.75 6.17 5.62
C GLU A 436 -7.03 4.80 5.61
N ARG A 437 -5.95 4.65 6.38
CA ARG A 437 -5.12 3.43 6.43
C ARG A 437 -5.88 2.19 6.88
N PHE A 438 -6.97 2.33 7.64
CA PHE A 438 -7.78 1.18 8.09
C PHE A 438 -8.50 0.48 6.93
N MET A 439 -8.76 1.17 5.82
CA MET A 439 -9.40 0.56 4.65
C MET A 439 -8.43 -0.18 3.73
N TYR A 440 -7.11 -0.01 3.87
CA TYR A 440 -6.10 -0.63 3.00
C TYR A 440 -6.30 -2.15 2.84
N PRO A 441 -6.58 -2.94 3.90
CA PRO A 441 -6.82 -4.38 3.78
C PRO A 441 -7.87 -4.80 2.75
N ALA A 442 -8.85 -3.94 2.45
CA ALA A 442 -9.95 -4.23 1.53
C ALA A 442 -9.84 -3.53 0.16
N TYR A 443 -8.78 -2.77 -0.10
CA TYR A 443 -8.66 -1.99 -1.33
C TYR A 443 -8.64 -2.85 -2.62
N THR A 444 -7.92 -3.98 -2.61
CA THR A 444 -7.91 -4.90 -3.77
C THR A 444 -9.25 -5.64 -3.94
N LEU A 445 -9.95 -5.88 -2.82
CA LEU A 445 -11.28 -6.48 -2.79
C LEU A 445 -12.36 -5.52 -3.33
N LEU A 446 -12.21 -4.21 -3.07
CA LEU A 446 -13.01 -3.16 -3.70
C LEU A 446 -12.83 -3.21 -5.23
N CYS A 447 -11.59 -3.29 -5.73
CA CYS A 447 -11.31 -3.42 -7.16
C CYS A 447 -11.97 -4.66 -7.79
N LEU A 448 -11.96 -5.80 -7.09
CA LEU A 448 -12.69 -7.02 -7.52
C LEU A 448 -14.20 -6.76 -7.61
N ASN A 449 -14.79 -6.18 -6.57
CA ASN A 449 -16.22 -5.90 -6.55
C ASN A 449 -16.62 -4.94 -7.68
N ALA A 450 -15.84 -3.89 -7.94
CA ALA A 450 -16.06 -2.98 -9.04
C ALA A 450 -16.00 -3.70 -10.40
N ALA A 451 -15.04 -4.60 -10.58
CA ALA A 451 -14.88 -5.41 -11.79
C ALA A 451 -16.06 -6.38 -12.01
N VAL A 452 -16.56 -7.01 -10.94
CA VAL A 452 -17.76 -7.86 -10.99
C VAL A 452 -18.97 -7.04 -11.41
N SER A 453 -19.19 -5.86 -10.81
CA SER A 453 -20.29 -4.97 -11.19
C SER A 453 -20.25 -4.56 -12.64
N LEU A 454 -19.09 -4.16 -13.15
CA LEU A 454 -18.95 -3.75 -14.55
C LEU A 454 -19.26 -4.91 -15.50
N TYR A 455 -18.86 -6.14 -15.14
CA TYR A 455 -19.23 -7.33 -15.88
C TYR A 455 -20.76 -7.59 -15.82
N LEU A 456 -21.38 -7.48 -14.65
CA LEU A 456 -22.83 -7.71 -14.50
C LEU A 456 -23.68 -6.65 -15.21
N LEU A 457 -23.28 -5.37 -15.15
CA LEU A 457 -23.93 -4.29 -15.92
C LEU A 457 -23.87 -4.57 -17.42
N ARG A 458 -22.69 -4.99 -17.91
CA ARG A 458 -22.52 -5.40 -19.30
C ARG A 458 -23.48 -6.53 -19.66
N THR A 459 -23.52 -7.61 -18.87
CA THR A 459 -24.35 -8.77 -19.22
C THR A 459 -25.84 -8.50 -19.09
N LEU A 460 -26.27 -7.70 -18.11
CA LEU A 460 -27.66 -7.24 -18.01
C LEU A 460 -28.05 -6.38 -19.22
N SER A 461 -27.17 -5.49 -19.67
CA SER A 461 -27.40 -4.71 -20.89
C SER A 461 -27.48 -5.60 -22.14
N GLU A 462 -26.72 -6.70 -22.20
CA GLU A 462 -26.84 -7.70 -23.26
C GLU A 462 -28.20 -8.41 -23.22
N VAL A 463 -28.71 -8.77 -22.03
CA VAL A 463 -30.04 -9.38 -21.86
C VAL A 463 -31.15 -8.44 -22.32
N VAL A 464 -31.10 -7.17 -21.92
CA VAL A 464 -32.05 -6.14 -22.35
C VAL A 464 -32.01 -5.96 -23.87
N PHE A 465 -30.80 -5.86 -24.45
CA PHE A 465 -30.64 -5.72 -25.88
C PHE A 465 -31.19 -6.92 -26.66
N ILE A 466 -30.95 -8.15 -26.18
CA ILE A 466 -31.52 -9.36 -26.80
C ILE A 466 -33.04 -9.34 -26.71
N ARG A 467 -33.62 -8.89 -25.59
CA ARG A 467 -35.06 -8.79 -25.42
C ARG A 467 -35.69 -7.77 -26.37
N VAL A 468 -35.03 -6.63 -26.60
CA VAL A 468 -35.47 -5.58 -27.53
C VAL A 468 -35.30 -6.01 -28.99
N THR A 469 -34.12 -6.51 -29.36
CA THR A 469 -33.78 -6.84 -30.75
C THR A 469 -34.22 -8.23 -31.19
N LYS A 470 -34.68 -9.06 -30.25
CA LYS A 470 -35.03 -10.49 -30.42
C LYS A 470 -33.93 -11.33 -31.09
N SER A 471 -32.66 -10.89 -31.06
CA SER A 471 -31.57 -11.54 -31.78
C SER A 471 -30.29 -11.65 -30.94
N PRO A 472 -29.96 -12.86 -30.45
CA PRO A 472 -28.67 -13.13 -29.80
C PRO A 472 -27.47 -12.88 -30.71
N TYR A 473 -27.63 -13.13 -32.02
CA TYR A 473 -26.58 -12.91 -33.00
C TYR A 473 -26.19 -11.43 -33.10
N ARG A 474 -27.18 -10.52 -33.20
CA ARG A 474 -26.93 -9.07 -33.23
C ARG A 474 -26.24 -8.60 -31.95
N ALA A 475 -26.64 -9.10 -30.78
CA ALA A 475 -25.98 -8.78 -29.52
C ALA A 475 -24.51 -9.24 -29.49
N SER A 476 -24.21 -10.41 -30.05
CA SER A 476 -22.84 -10.96 -30.10
C SER A 476 -21.89 -10.13 -30.98
N LYS A 477 -22.42 -9.49 -32.04
CA LYS A 477 -21.67 -8.68 -33.00
C LYS A 477 -21.58 -7.20 -32.61
N SER A 478 -22.44 -6.72 -31.73
CA SER A 478 -22.45 -5.33 -31.29
C SER A 478 -21.16 -4.94 -30.55
N SER A 479 -20.57 -3.81 -30.95
CA SER A 479 -19.44 -3.17 -30.26
C SER A 479 -19.89 -2.35 -29.05
N LEU A 480 -21.17 -1.98 -28.96
CA LEU A 480 -21.75 -1.11 -27.92
C LEU A 480 -21.31 -1.51 -26.51
N PHE A 481 -21.48 -2.79 -26.15
CA PHE A 481 -21.15 -3.28 -24.81
C PHE A 481 -19.66 -3.14 -24.48
N THR A 482 -18.80 -3.32 -25.47
CA THR A 482 -17.36 -3.14 -25.30
C THR A 482 -17.02 -1.67 -25.17
N THR A 483 -17.58 -0.81 -26.04
CA THR A 483 -17.39 0.65 -25.97
C THR A 483 -17.80 1.19 -24.61
N VAL A 484 -19.00 0.87 -24.11
CA VAL A 484 -19.48 1.34 -22.80
C VAL A 484 -18.54 0.88 -21.68
N THR A 485 -18.16 -0.40 -21.64
CA THR A 485 -17.24 -0.89 -20.59
C THR A 485 -15.86 -0.25 -20.69
N SER A 486 -15.33 -0.04 -21.90
CA SER A 486 -14.03 0.59 -22.11
C SER A 486 -14.06 2.08 -21.76
N SER A 487 -15.15 2.79 -22.03
CA SER A 487 -15.33 4.19 -21.65
C SER A 487 -15.36 4.37 -20.13
N ILE A 488 -16.06 3.49 -19.41
CA ILE A 488 -16.08 3.52 -17.94
C ILE A 488 -14.67 3.28 -17.35
N LEU A 489 -13.94 2.31 -17.91
CA LEU A 489 -12.56 2.03 -17.49
C LEU A 489 -11.61 3.19 -17.83
N ALA A 490 -11.75 3.78 -19.01
CA ALA A 490 -10.96 4.95 -19.42
C ALA A 490 -11.24 6.16 -18.52
N LEU A 491 -12.49 6.39 -18.15
CA LEU A 491 -12.85 7.43 -17.19
C LEU A 491 -12.23 7.15 -15.81
N GLY A 492 -12.33 5.91 -15.32
CA GLY A 492 -11.67 5.50 -14.08
C GLY A 492 -10.16 5.71 -14.11
N LEU A 493 -9.52 5.41 -15.25
CA LEU A 493 -8.10 5.65 -15.48
C LEU A 493 -7.76 7.14 -15.40
N VAL A 494 -8.48 7.98 -16.13
CA VAL A 494 -8.23 9.42 -16.16
C VAL A 494 -8.40 10.00 -14.75
N LEU A 495 -9.53 9.76 -14.09
CA LEU A 495 -9.78 10.28 -12.75
C LEU A 495 -8.74 9.79 -11.73
N GLY A 496 -8.35 8.51 -11.82
CA GLY A 496 -7.33 7.93 -10.95
C GLY A 496 -5.96 8.59 -11.10
N VAL A 497 -5.48 8.75 -12.34
CA VAL A 497 -4.20 9.43 -12.63
C VAL A 497 -4.25 10.90 -12.21
N LEU A 498 -5.32 11.62 -12.56
CA LEU A 498 -5.47 13.03 -12.18
C LEU A 498 -5.50 13.22 -10.66
N ARG A 499 -6.06 12.26 -9.92
CA ARG A 499 -6.08 12.27 -8.45
C ARG A 499 -4.67 12.08 -7.89
N SER A 500 -3.94 11.05 -8.36
CA SER A 500 -2.57 10.77 -7.91
C SER A 500 -1.62 11.94 -8.20
N VAL A 501 -1.66 12.50 -9.41
CA VAL A 501 -0.87 13.69 -9.78
C VAL A 501 -1.30 14.91 -8.96
N GLY A 502 -2.60 15.05 -8.68
CA GLY A 502 -3.11 16.12 -7.83
C GLY A 502 -2.64 16.04 -6.38
N GLN A 503 -2.39 14.84 -5.85
CA GLN A 503 -1.79 14.70 -4.52
C GLN A 503 -0.32 15.07 -4.51
N LEU A 504 0.43 14.63 -5.51
CA LEU A 504 1.82 15.03 -5.69
C LEU A 504 1.95 16.56 -5.76
N ASN A 505 1.28 17.19 -6.72
CA ASN A 505 1.47 18.62 -6.98
C ASN A 505 1.02 19.53 -5.84
N ASN A 506 0.07 19.09 -5.01
CA ASN A 506 -0.50 19.93 -3.96
C ASN A 506 0.16 19.74 -2.58
N TYR A 507 0.88 18.62 -2.35
CA TYR A 507 1.31 18.20 -1.01
C TYR A 507 2.74 17.64 -0.92
N HIS A 508 3.55 17.71 -1.99
CA HIS A 508 4.93 17.17 -2.01
C HIS A 508 5.98 18.04 -1.30
N SER A 509 5.63 19.29 -0.98
CA SER A 509 6.52 20.30 -0.39
C SER A 509 7.37 19.85 0.82
N PRO A 510 6.91 18.97 1.74
CA PRO A 510 7.75 18.45 2.82
C PRO A 510 9.00 17.69 2.32
N PHE A 511 8.89 16.94 1.21
CA PHE A 511 10.03 16.26 0.60
C PHE A 511 10.95 17.25 -0.12
N ASP A 512 10.37 18.25 -0.78
CA ASP A 512 11.14 19.29 -1.49
C ASP A 512 11.96 20.15 -0.52
N VAL A 513 11.41 20.51 0.64
CA VAL A 513 12.12 21.24 1.69
C VAL A 513 13.34 20.45 2.18
N LEU A 514 13.19 19.17 2.53
CA LEU A 514 14.32 18.36 2.98
C LEU A 514 15.33 18.06 1.86
N PHE A 515 14.87 17.89 0.63
CA PHE A 515 15.75 17.79 -0.54
C PHE A 515 16.54 19.08 -0.75
N HIS A 516 15.91 20.25 -0.64
CA HIS A 516 16.60 21.51 -0.76
C HIS A 516 17.60 21.74 0.38
N PHE A 517 17.21 21.32 1.59
CA PHE A 517 18.07 21.41 2.76
C PHE A 517 19.36 20.58 2.58
N GLU A 518 19.23 19.31 2.16
CA GLU A 518 20.37 18.43 1.89
C GLU A 518 21.17 18.83 0.65
N GLY A 519 20.52 19.25 -0.43
CA GLY A 519 21.16 19.47 -1.72
C GLY A 519 21.75 20.86 -1.93
N TYR A 520 21.29 21.87 -1.20
CA TYR A 520 21.67 23.27 -1.43
C TYR A 520 22.09 24.00 -0.15
N GLU A 521 21.30 23.97 0.91
CA GLU A 521 21.59 24.78 2.10
C GLU A 521 22.71 24.20 2.96
N LEU A 522 22.70 22.89 3.24
CA LEU A 522 23.79 22.25 4.01
C LEU A 522 25.14 22.26 3.27
N PRO A 523 25.21 21.99 1.95
CA PRO A 523 26.44 22.17 1.18
C PRO A 523 27.01 23.59 1.25
N ARG A 524 26.15 24.63 1.28
CA ARG A 524 26.57 26.02 1.51
C ARG A 524 27.19 26.18 2.90
N VAL A 525 26.58 25.58 3.93
CA VAL A 525 27.13 25.61 5.30
C VAL A 525 28.49 24.93 5.36
N VAL A 526 28.67 23.77 4.70
CA VAL A 526 29.96 23.09 4.63
C VAL A 526 31.00 23.97 3.94
N ALA A 527 30.64 24.61 2.84
CA ALA A 527 31.57 25.49 2.12
C ALA A 527 32.01 26.71 2.94
N ASP A 528 31.15 27.23 3.81
CA ASP A 528 31.46 28.35 4.71
C ASP A 528 32.32 27.93 5.91
N LYS A 529 32.00 26.79 6.54
CA LYS A 529 32.62 26.36 7.80
C LYS A 529 33.83 25.44 7.64
N PHE A 530 33.90 24.70 6.54
CA PHE A 530 34.92 23.69 6.28
C PHE A 530 35.51 23.85 4.87
N PRO A 531 36.00 25.04 4.48
CA PRO A 531 36.49 25.30 3.12
C PRO A 531 37.64 24.37 2.69
N GLU A 532 38.41 23.84 3.64
CA GLU A 532 39.50 22.89 3.44
C GLU A 532 39.03 21.50 3.00
N THR A 533 37.77 21.14 3.26
CA THR A 533 37.19 19.84 2.88
C THR A 533 36.65 19.84 1.45
N LEU A 534 36.56 21.01 0.81
CA LEU A 534 36.03 21.18 -0.53
C LEU A 534 36.99 20.66 -1.61
N SER A 535 36.43 20.13 -2.69
CA SER A 535 37.23 19.73 -3.85
C SER A 535 37.91 20.95 -4.50
N PRO A 536 39.07 20.76 -5.16
CA PRO A 536 39.78 21.86 -5.84
C PRO A 536 38.91 22.60 -6.86
N GLN A 537 37.98 21.89 -7.52
CA GLN A 537 37.05 22.45 -8.50
C GLN A 537 36.06 23.42 -7.83
N ILE A 538 35.54 23.05 -6.65
CA ILE A 538 34.61 23.89 -5.89
C ILE A 538 35.35 25.09 -5.30
N GLN A 539 36.58 24.91 -4.81
CA GLN A 539 37.43 26.02 -4.35
C GLN A 539 37.70 27.03 -5.48
N GLN A 540 38.04 26.55 -6.68
CA GLN A 540 38.21 27.40 -7.86
C GLN A 540 36.92 28.13 -8.26
N ARG A 541 35.77 27.45 -8.13
CA ARG A 541 34.46 28.04 -8.40
C ARG A 541 34.16 29.19 -7.44
N ILE A 542 34.37 28.99 -6.15
CA ILE A 542 34.23 30.04 -5.13
C ILE A 542 35.20 31.19 -5.41
N ALA A 543 36.45 30.89 -5.78
CA ALA A 543 37.45 31.91 -6.13
C ALA A 543 37.05 32.76 -7.36
N ARG A 544 36.18 32.25 -8.24
CA ARG A 544 35.59 33.00 -9.36
C ARG A 544 34.37 33.83 -8.96
N GLY A 545 34.01 33.88 -7.68
CA GLY A 545 32.83 34.58 -7.17
C GLY A 545 31.51 33.85 -7.45
N LEU A 546 31.55 32.56 -7.81
CA LEU A 546 30.37 31.75 -8.05
C LEU A 546 29.91 31.06 -6.76
N SER A 547 28.61 30.76 -6.66
CA SER A 547 28.05 29.99 -5.54
C SER A 547 28.78 28.65 -5.37
N PRO A 548 29.11 28.23 -4.13
CA PRO A 548 29.74 26.94 -3.88
C PRO A 548 28.89 25.77 -4.39
N VAL A 549 27.57 25.92 -4.33
CA VAL A 549 26.61 24.95 -4.86
C VAL A 549 26.24 25.35 -6.29
N ALA A 550 26.38 24.41 -7.22
CA ALA A 550 25.96 24.58 -8.60
C ALA A 550 24.43 24.51 -8.72
N SER A 551 23.85 25.35 -9.57
CA SER A 551 22.46 25.20 -10.01
C SER A 551 22.26 23.88 -10.78
N ALA A 552 21.00 23.47 -10.97
CA ALA A 552 20.69 22.24 -11.69
C ALA A 552 21.22 22.28 -13.14
N GLU A 553 21.09 23.44 -13.79
CA GLU A 553 21.57 23.67 -15.15
C GLU A 553 23.10 23.64 -15.22
N GLU A 554 23.78 24.24 -14.25
CA GLU A 554 25.24 24.18 -14.16
C GLU A 554 25.71 22.76 -13.90
N LYS A 555 25.02 22.00 -13.03
CA LYS A 555 25.36 20.60 -12.79
C LYS A 555 25.23 19.78 -14.07
N GLU A 556 24.12 19.92 -14.81
CA GLU A 556 23.94 19.22 -16.09
C GLU A 556 25.01 19.60 -17.12
N TYR A 557 25.35 20.89 -17.20
CA TYR A 557 26.41 21.39 -18.07
C TYR A 557 27.77 20.76 -17.74
N ASN A 558 28.12 20.67 -16.45
CA ASN A 558 29.37 20.07 -15.98
C ASN A 558 29.39 18.54 -16.10
N ASP A 559 28.28 17.86 -15.81
CA ASP A 559 28.15 16.40 -15.94
C ASP A 559 28.31 15.95 -17.41
N ARG A 560 27.86 16.77 -18.37
CA ARG A 560 28.05 16.53 -19.81
C ARG A 560 29.45 16.92 -20.31
N GLY A 561 30.30 17.47 -19.46
CA GLY A 561 31.64 17.95 -19.81
C GLY A 561 31.64 19.11 -20.79
N TYR A 562 30.55 19.90 -20.83
CA TYR A 562 30.48 21.09 -21.67
C TYR A 562 31.38 22.21 -21.12
N GLY A 563 31.86 23.09 -22.00
CA GLY A 563 32.78 24.16 -21.65
C GLY A 563 34.24 23.83 -21.93
N ALA A 564 35.00 24.86 -22.33
CA ALA A 564 36.44 24.73 -22.59
C ALA A 564 37.21 24.36 -21.31
N GLU A 565 36.67 24.73 -20.15
CA GLU A 565 37.16 24.44 -18.81
C GLU A 565 37.08 22.95 -18.45
N ASN A 566 36.04 22.24 -18.92
CA ASN A 566 35.79 20.84 -18.56
C ASN A 566 36.45 19.84 -19.52
N LYS A 567 36.91 20.30 -20.69
CA LYS A 567 37.65 19.50 -21.69
C LYS A 567 36.93 18.18 -22.07
N GLY A 568 35.60 18.17 -22.08
CA GLY A 568 34.81 16.99 -22.39
C GLY A 568 34.74 15.93 -21.28
N VAL A 569 35.20 16.24 -20.07
CA VAL A 569 35.15 15.34 -18.90
C VAL A 569 34.07 15.83 -17.93
N SER A 570 33.27 14.90 -17.42
CA SER A 570 32.28 15.17 -16.37
C SER A 570 32.97 15.68 -15.10
N VAL A 571 32.57 16.84 -14.60
CA VAL A 571 33.09 17.41 -13.35
C VAL A 571 32.03 17.28 -12.25
N ASP A 572 32.33 16.48 -11.23
CA ASP A 572 31.48 16.35 -10.04
C ASP A 572 31.68 17.56 -9.12
N LEU A 573 30.60 18.32 -8.91
CA LEU A 573 30.54 19.48 -8.02
C LEU A 573 29.74 19.18 -6.74
N SER A 574 29.56 17.91 -6.38
CA SER A 574 28.94 17.52 -5.12
C SER A 574 29.83 17.85 -3.92
N ILE A 575 29.20 18.31 -2.83
CA ILE A 575 29.86 18.61 -1.55
C ILE A 575 29.48 17.51 -0.57
N ASP A 576 30.49 16.89 0.05
CA ASP A 576 30.28 15.91 1.11
C ASP A 576 29.80 16.59 2.40
N LEU A 577 28.73 16.05 2.99
CA LEU A 577 28.14 16.56 4.22
C LEU A 577 28.75 15.94 5.49
N ALA A 578 29.63 14.94 5.36
CA ALA A 578 30.30 14.29 6.48
C ALA A 578 30.93 15.27 7.50
N PRO A 579 31.56 16.40 7.10
CA PRO A 579 32.15 17.35 8.04
C PRO A 579 31.16 17.90 9.09
N LEU A 580 29.87 17.98 8.79
CA LEU A 580 28.85 18.46 9.73
C LEU A 580 28.75 17.61 11.00
N THR A 581 29.13 16.33 10.93
CA THR A 581 29.16 15.44 12.10
C THR A 581 30.29 15.78 13.09
N THR A 582 31.24 16.62 12.70
CA THR A 582 32.37 17.04 13.55
C THR A 582 32.06 18.31 14.35
N LEU A 583 30.90 18.95 14.11
CA LEU A 583 30.47 20.12 14.87
C LEU A 583 30.23 19.75 16.34
N GLU A 584 30.72 20.59 17.25
CA GLU A 584 30.49 20.43 18.70
C GLU A 584 28.98 20.48 19.03
N THR A 585 28.27 21.39 18.36
CA THR A 585 26.81 21.49 18.42
C THR A 585 26.24 21.16 17.05
N PRO A 586 25.28 20.22 16.93
CA PRO A 586 24.71 19.85 15.65
C PRO A 586 23.85 20.98 15.07
N VAL A 587 23.61 20.91 13.76
CA VAL A 587 22.68 21.83 13.09
C VAL A 587 21.27 21.52 13.58
N ARG A 588 20.57 22.47 14.20
CA ARG A 588 19.22 22.20 14.74
C ARG A 588 18.13 22.58 13.74
N LEU A 589 17.33 21.60 13.32
CA LEU A 589 16.14 21.74 12.49
C LEU A 589 14.89 21.55 13.33
N CYS A 590 14.10 22.60 13.49
CA CYS A 590 12.90 22.56 14.32
C CYS A 590 11.62 22.35 13.51
N TYR A 591 10.67 21.65 14.12
CA TYR A 591 9.29 21.51 13.66
C TYR A 591 8.31 21.92 14.76
N GLY A 592 7.26 22.65 14.37
CA GLY A 592 6.15 23.03 15.27
C GLY A 592 4.82 22.50 14.73
N LYS A 593 3.98 23.40 14.24
CA LYS A 593 2.64 23.07 13.69
C LYS A 593 2.61 22.02 12.57
N GLU A 594 3.72 21.81 11.87
CA GLU A 594 3.85 20.82 10.79
C GLU A 594 4.53 19.50 11.22
N TRP A 595 4.63 19.21 12.53
CA TRP A 595 5.25 18.00 13.05
C TRP A 595 4.69 16.71 12.41
N HIS A 596 3.38 16.66 12.14
CA HIS A 596 2.67 15.52 11.56
C HIS A 596 3.00 15.27 10.08
N ARG A 597 3.73 16.19 9.43
CA ARG A 597 4.25 16.04 8.05
C ARG A 597 5.75 15.82 7.99
N PHE A 598 6.42 15.72 9.14
CA PHE A 598 7.82 15.32 9.19
C PHE A 598 7.97 13.95 8.50
N PRO A 599 8.74 13.84 7.40
CA PRO A 599 8.80 12.59 6.66
C PRO A 599 9.50 11.47 7.45
N THR A 600 10.79 11.64 7.76
CA THR A 600 11.61 10.73 8.57
C THR A 600 13.09 11.19 8.59
N HIS A 601 13.85 10.77 9.61
CA HIS A 601 15.30 10.90 9.67
C HIS A 601 16.08 10.21 8.54
N PHE A 602 15.47 9.31 7.75
CA PHE A 602 16.13 8.84 6.53
C PHE A 602 16.38 9.95 5.49
N LEU A 603 15.58 11.03 5.53
CA LEU A 603 15.71 12.18 4.64
C LEU A 603 16.45 13.35 5.31
N VAL A 604 16.99 13.13 6.51
CA VAL A 604 17.76 14.11 7.27
C VAL A 604 19.23 13.69 7.26
N PRO A 605 20.15 14.54 6.74
CA PRO A 605 21.57 14.23 6.70
C PRO A 605 22.18 14.03 8.10
N ALA A 606 23.34 13.38 8.16
CA ALA A 606 24.08 13.26 9.40
C ALA A 606 24.57 14.64 9.89
N GLY A 607 24.60 14.87 11.21
CA GLY A 607 24.97 16.15 11.81
C GLY A 607 23.82 17.16 11.97
N VAL A 608 22.59 16.77 11.62
CA VAL A 608 21.38 17.58 11.78
C VAL A 608 20.45 16.98 12.83
N GLU A 609 20.32 17.66 13.96
CA GLU A 609 19.38 17.33 15.03
C GLU A 609 17.98 17.88 14.71
N VAL A 610 16.95 17.04 14.83
CA VAL A 610 15.55 17.46 14.61
C VAL A 610 14.85 17.59 15.95
N GLU A 611 14.27 18.76 16.23
CA GLU A 611 13.64 19.06 17.52
C GLU A 611 12.23 19.61 17.38
N TRP A 612 11.43 19.50 18.44
CA TRP A 612 10.08 20.07 18.48
C TRP A 612 10.07 21.44 19.15
N ILE A 613 9.31 22.37 18.59
CA ILE A 613 8.91 23.60 19.30
C ILE A 613 7.45 23.48 19.71
N LYS A 614 7.05 24.14 20.81
CA LYS A 614 5.66 24.13 21.27
C LYS A 614 4.76 24.71 20.18
N SER A 615 3.71 23.96 19.82
CA SER A 615 2.63 24.34 18.92
C SER A 615 1.27 24.28 19.66
N ASP A 616 0.15 24.54 19.00
CA ASP A 616 -1.17 24.42 19.63
C ASP A 616 -1.63 22.96 19.77
N PHE A 617 -0.80 22.00 19.34
CA PHE A 617 -1.02 20.60 19.61
C PHE A 617 -0.76 20.29 21.10
N ASP A 618 -1.79 19.76 21.77
CA ASP A 618 -1.77 19.39 23.20
C ASP A 618 -1.84 17.85 23.40
N GLY A 619 -1.51 17.08 22.35
CA GLY A 619 -1.41 15.62 22.40
C GLY A 619 0.02 15.13 22.64
N ILE A 620 0.18 13.82 22.71
CA ILE A 620 1.51 13.19 22.89
C ILE A 620 2.33 13.29 21.59
N LEU A 621 3.51 13.89 21.69
CA LEU A 621 4.50 13.88 20.61
C LEU A 621 5.48 12.71 20.78
N PRO A 622 6.17 12.29 19.72
CA PRO A 622 7.22 11.29 19.84
C PRO A 622 8.50 11.93 20.43
N LYS A 623 9.29 11.13 21.14
CA LYS A 623 10.50 11.56 21.87
C LYS A 623 11.72 10.82 21.34
N HIS A 624 12.91 11.41 21.28
CA HIS A 624 14.11 10.69 20.84
C HIS A 624 14.33 9.38 21.62
N PHE A 625 14.77 8.31 20.94
CA PHE A 625 15.18 7.08 21.62
C PHE A 625 16.35 7.36 22.58
N ASP A 626 16.29 6.79 23.78
CA ASP A 626 17.39 6.90 24.75
C ASP A 626 18.59 6.03 24.34
N VAL A 627 19.51 6.64 23.60
CA VAL A 627 20.77 6.02 23.16
C VAL A 627 21.93 6.24 24.13
N ASP A 628 21.80 7.20 25.05
CA ASP A 628 22.81 7.55 26.07
C ASP A 628 22.67 6.74 27.35
N ALA A 629 21.72 5.79 27.37
CA ALA A 629 21.52 4.86 28.46
C ALA A 629 21.17 5.51 29.80
N VAL A 630 20.51 6.68 29.75
CA VAL A 630 20.14 7.47 30.94
C VAL A 630 18.95 6.83 31.69
N SER A 631 17.99 6.32 30.95
CA SER A 631 16.75 5.75 31.48
C SER A 631 16.95 4.31 31.97
N PRO A 632 16.15 3.85 32.94
CA PRO A 632 16.22 2.47 33.41
C PRO A 632 15.90 1.47 32.28
N VAL A 633 16.53 0.30 32.36
CA VAL A 633 16.23 -0.84 31.47
C VAL A 633 15.09 -1.66 32.06
N GLN A 634 14.15 -2.07 31.21
CA GLN A 634 13.10 -3.04 31.55
C GLN A 634 13.74 -4.32 32.09
N ARG A 635 13.31 -4.75 33.29
CA ARG A 635 13.81 -5.99 33.89
C ARG A 635 13.36 -7.19 33.08
N SER A 636 14.32 -8.05 32.73
CA SER A 636 14.09 -9.34 32.08
C SER A 636 13.33 -10.30 32.99
N ASP A 637 12.18 -10.80 32.52
CA ASP A 637 11.53 -11.95 33.14
C ASP A 637 12.27 -13.27 32.80
N GLY A 638 11.83 -14.38 33.39
CA GLY A 638 12.49 -15.68 33.22
C GLY A 638 12.49 -16.23 31.79
N VAL A 639 11.48 -15.86 30.98
CA VAL A 639 11.41 -16.30 29.57
C VAL A 639 12.33 -15.43 28.73
N ALA A 640 12.28 -14.11 28.93
CA ALA A 640 13.16 -13.16 28.27
C ALA A 640 14.63 -13.45 28.58
N SER A 641 15.00 -13.77 29.83
CA SER A 641 16.39 -14.10 30.18
C SER A 641 16.89 -15.38 29.51
N THR A 642 16.04 -16.40 29.41
CA THR A 642 16.37 -17.66 28.71
C THR A 642 16.53 -17.43 27.20
N LEU A 643 15.64 -16.64 26.59
CA LEU A 643 15.74 -16.27 25.18
C LEU A 643 16.97 -15.38 24.92
N ASP A 644 17.30 -14.46 25.82
CA ASP A 644 18.46 -13.58 25.69
C ASP A 644 19.77 -14.38 25.73
N ALA A 645 19.86 -15.37 26.62
CA ALA A 645 21.03 -16.25 26.72
C ALA A 645 21.26 -17.11 25.46
N THR A 646 20.21 -17.41 24.71
CA THR A 646 20.28 -18.32 23.54
C THR A 646 20.27 -17.58 22.21
N LEU A 647 19.48 -16.51 22.09
CA LEU A 647 19.19 -15.77 20.87
C LEU A 647 19.40 -14.25 21.01
N GLY A 648 19.95 -13.75 22.12
CA GLY A 648 20.20 -12.32 22.31
C GLY A 648 21.10 -11.70 21.24
N TRP A 649 22.02 -12.48 20.67
CA TRP A 649 22.85 -12.07 19.53
C TRP A 649 22.04 -11.70 18.27
N MET A 650 20.82 -12.23 18.14
CA MET A 650 19.92 -11.88 17.03
C MET A 650 19.26 -10.50 17.21
N TRP A 651 19.31 -9.92 18.42
CA TRP A 651 18.73 -8.62 18.72
C TRP A 651 19.73 -7.69 19.44
N PRO A 652 20.77 -7.19 18.74
CA PRO A 652 21.83 -6.38 19.33
C PRO A 652 21.37 -5.01 19.86
N TRP A 653 20.14 -4.58 19.54
CA TRP A 653 19.58 -3.29 19.95
C TRP A 653 18.91 -3.31 21.32
N SER A 654 19.00 -4.43 22.06
CA SER A 654 18.37 -4.61 23.37
C SER A 654 18.75 -3.53 24.39
N SER A 655 19.95 -2.96 24.30
CA SER A 655 20.42 -1.87 25.17
C SER A 655 19.62 -0.57 25.00
N ILE A 656 18.96 -0.38 23.84
CA ILE A 656 18.15 0.79 23.50
C ILE A 656 16.66 0.43 23.56
N THR A 657 16.24 -0.65 22.89
CA THR A 657 14.81 -0.99 22.76
C THR A 657 14.15 -1.38 24.09
N ARG A 658 14.94 -1.78 25.09
CA ARG A 658 14.46 -2.12 26.45
C ARG A 658 14.46 -0.92 27.41
N ARG A 659 14.82 0.30 26.97
CA ARG A 659 14.81 1.49 27.82
C ARG A 659 13.39 1.96 28.10
N VAL A 660 13.10 2.26 29.37
CA VAL A 660 11.80 2.80 29.81
C VAL A 660 11.98 4.28 30.11
N GLN A 661 11.74 5.12 29.10
CA GLN A 661 11.84 6.57 29.25
C GLN A 661 10.66 7.12 30.07
N PRO A 662 10.90 8.11 30.94
CA PRO A 662 9.83 8.82 31.63
C PRO A 662 9.06 9.73 30.65
N GLY A 663 7.82 10.09 31.04
CA GLY A 663 7.01 11.04 30.30
C GLY A 663 6.27 10.46 29.09
N PHE A 664 6.08 9.13 29.00
CA PHE A 664 5.12 8.52 28.08
C PHE A 664 3.79 8.22 28.77
N ASN A 665 2.68 8.37 28.07
CA ASN A 665 1.34 8.06 28.57
C ASN A 665 0.43 7.44 27.49
N ASP A 666 -0.56 6.63 27.90
CA ASP A 666 -1.54 5.97 27.01
C ASP A 666 -2.84 6.77 26.84
N LEU A 667 -2.83 8.06 27.20
CA LEU A 667 -4.00 8.94 27.23
C LEU A 667 -3.90 10.11 26.23
N ASN A 668 -2.90 10.09 25.34
CA ASN A 668 -2.65 11.17 24.38
C ASN A 668 -2.57 12.56 25.05
N ARG A 669 -1.94 12.64 26.22
CA ARG A 669 -1.73 13.90 26.93
C ARG A 669 -0.40 14.50 26.53
N GLU A 670 -0.37 15.81 26.33
CA GLU A 670 0.86 16.58 26.16
C GLU A 670 1.86 16.34 27.29
N GLU A 671 3.14 16.26 26.90
CA GLU A 671 4.27 16.32 27.80
C GLU A 671 5.28 17.37 27.33
N THR A 672 5.67 18.25 28.25
CA THR A 672 6.45 19.45 27.94
C THR A 672 7.94 19.20 27.81
N ASP A 673 8.42 17.99 28.10
CA ASP A 673 9.84 17.62 28.09
C ASP A 673 10.42 17.42 26.68
N ARG A 674 9.58 17.55 25.65
CA ARG A 674 9.92 17.32 24.25
C ARG A 674 10.20 18.60 23.48
N TYR A 675 9.96 19.77 24.09
CA TYR A 675 10.07 21.06 23.41
C TYR A 675 11.40 21.74 23.69
N VAL A 676 11.96 22.33 22.64
CA VAL A 676 13.07 23.29 22.72
C VAL A 676 12.55 24.71 22.53
N ASP A 677 13.33 25.68 23.01
CA ASP A 677 13.05 27.10 22.73
C ASP A 677 13.35 27.42 21.26
N VAL A 678 12.45 28.16 20.62
CA VAL A 678 12.53 28.51 19.20
C VAL A 678 13.79 29.31 18.85
N ALA A 679 14.33 30.08 19.79
CA ALA A 679 15.57 30.84 19.59
C ALA A 679 16.80 29.94 19.45
N THR A 680 16.72 28.68 19.92
CA THR A 680 17.81 27.70 19.78
C THR A 680 17.85 27.04 18.41
N CYS A 681 16.80 27.21 17.60
CA CYS A 681 16.70 26.60 16.27
C CYS A 681 17.57 27.36 15.27
N ASP A 682 18.44 26.62 14.55
CA ASP A 682 19.17 27.17 13.40
C ASP A 682 18.26 27.28 12.18
N TYR A 683 17.41 26.27 12.00
CA TYR A 683 16.41 26.20 10.95
C TYR A 683 15.04 25.83 11.52
N LEU A 684 13.98 26.27 10.85
CA LEU A 684 12.60 26.00 11.21
C LEU A 684 11.79 25.67 9.96
N VAL A 685 10.99 24.61 10.01
CA VAL A 685 10.00 24.31 8.98
C VAL A 685 8.67 24.96 9.35
N ASP A 686 8.14 25.79 8.45
CA ASP A 686 6.93 26.57 8.67
C ASP A 686 5.98 26.45 7.47
N LEU A 687 4.68 26.27 7.72
CA LEU A 687 3.64 26.40 6.71
C LEU A 687 2.89 27.72 6.91
N ASP A 688 3.07 28.66 5.99
CA ASP A 688 2.39 29.94 6.00
C ASP A 688 1.11 29.90 5.17
N LEU A 689 -0.04 29.97 5.85
CA LEU A 689 -1.37 30.01 5.24
C LEU A 689 -2.00 31.40 5.45
N PRO A 690 -1.72 32.38 4.57
CA PRO A 690 -2.16 33.76 4.77
C PRO A 690 -3.68 33.89 4.92
N HIS A 691 -4.44 33.11 4.15
CA HIS A 691 -5.91 33.15 4.14
C HIS A 691 -6.54 32.78 5.49
N ARG A 692 -5.96 31.80 6.20
CA ARG A 692 -6.44 31.41 7.54
C ARG A 692 -6.21 32.49 8.56
N SER A 693 -5.06 33.16 8.48
CA SER A 693 -4.70 34.25 9.41
C SER A 693 -5.58 35.50 9.26
N LEU A 694 -6.21 35.71 8.11
CA LEU A 694 -7.18 36.79 7.91
C LEU A 694 -8.54 36.49 8.55
N ALA A 695 -8.86 35.21 8.76
CA ALA A 695 -10.17 34.78 9.27
C ALA A 695 -10.18 34.52 10.79
N GLY A 696 -9.02 34.31 11.41
CA GLY A 696 -8.87 33.94 12.82
C GLY A 696 -7.88 34.82 13.58
N LYS A 697 -7.88 34.70 14.92
CA LYS A 697 -6.83 35.31 15.76
C LYS A 697 -5.54 34.50 15.62
N PRO A 698 -4.37 35.15 15.54
CA PRO A 698 -3.10 34.44 15.51
C PRO A 698 -2.89 33.66 16.81
N SER A 699 -2.46 32.41 16.68
CA SER A 699 -2.03 31.61 17.81
C SER A 699 -0.75 32.18 18.43
N ARG A 700 -0.62 32.06 19.76
CA ARG A 700 0.61 32.39 20.47
C ARG A 700 1.73 31.39 20.17
N HIS A 701 1.39 30.10 19.99
CA HIS A 701 2.37 29.03 19.78
C HIS A 701 2.60 28.72 18.30
N GLU A 702 1.72 29.18 17.41
CA GLU A 702 1.86 28.99 15.96
C GLU A 702 1.87 30.32 15.19
N PRO A 703 2.82 31.22 15.47
CA PRO A 703 2.92 32.45 14.71
C PRO A 703 3.35 32.17 13.26
N ARG A 704 3.19 33.18 12.41
CA ARG A 704 3.58 33.12 10.99
C ARG A 704 5.08 33.39 10.84
N TYR A 705 5.91 32.44 11.24
CA TYR A 705 7.37 32.59 11.23
C TYR A 705 7.93 33.03 9.87
N ALA A 706 7.36 32.54 8.77
CA ALA A 706 7.77 32.93 7.42
C ALA A 706 7.58 34.44 7.11
N THR A 707 6.75 35.15 7.87
CA THR A 707 6.53 36.60 7.73
C THR A 707 7.41 37.45 8.65
N MET A 708 8.08 36.84 9.62
CA MET A 708 8.96 37.51 10.59
C MET A 708 10.34 37.74 9.98
N ALA A 709 10.43 38.67 9.03
CA ALA A 709 11.62 38.91 8.23
C ALA A 709 12.84 39.38 9.05
N ASP A 710 12.63 39.90 10.26
CA ASP A 710 13.69 40.35 11.18
C ASP A 710 14.39 39.18 11.88
N ASP A 711 13.68 38.08 12.12
CA ASP A 711 14.19 36.90 12.81
C ASP A 711 14.56 35.77 11.84
N TRP A 712 13.80 35.62 10.76
CA TRP A 712 13.88 34.49 9.85
C TRP A 712 14.18 34.90 8.42
N HIS A 713 15.07 34.13 7.79
CA HIS A 713 15.34 34.20 6.36
C HIS A 713 14.69 33.01 5.65
N ARG A 714 13.84 33.27 4.66
CA ARG A 714 13.20 32.24 3.83
C ARG A 714 14.25 31.62 2.89
N VAL A 715 14.75 30.43 3.21
CA VAL A 715 15.77 29.74 2.41
C VAL A 715 15.13 29.13 1.16
N PHE A 716 14.06 28.38 1.36
CA PHE A 716 13.31 27.75 0.28
C PHE A 716 11.84 27.64 0.68
N CYS A 717 10.95 27.90 -0.27
CA CYS A 717 9.52 27.74 -0.07
C CYS A 717 8.90 27.12 -1.31
N ALA A 718 7.97 26.20 -1.10
CA ALA A 718 7.18 25.58 -2.16
C ALA A 718 5.68 25.74 -1.86
N ALA A 719 4.89 25.83 -2.93
CA ALA A 719 3.44 25.98 -2.82
C ALA A 719 2.82 24.76 -2.13
N PHE A 720 1.85 25.00 -1.26
CA PHE A 720 1.12 23.96 -0.53
C PHE A 720 -0.37 24.30 -0.52
N LEU A 721 -1.25 23.37 -0.89
CA LEU A 721 -2.66 23.67 -1.08
C LEU A 721 -3.38 23.88 0.26
N ASP A 722 -4.01 25.06 0.42
CA ASP A 722 -4.90 25.33 1.55
C ASP A 722 -6.30 24.77 1.24
N ALA A 723 -6.51 23.50 1.60
CA ALA A 723 -7.76 22.80 1.32
C ALA A 723 -8.99 23.44 1.97
N GLU A 724 -8.81 24.15 3.09
CA GLU A 724 -9.88 24.76 3.87
C GLU A 724 -10.46 25.98 3.16
N PHE A 725 -9.58 26.88 2.70
CA PHE A 725 -9.95 28.11 1.99
C PHE A 725 -10.12 27.92 0.47
N SER A 726 -9.76 26.75 -0.07
CA SER A 726 -10.02 26.37 -1.46
C SER A 726 -11.50 26.05 -1.69
N ARG A 727 -12.34 27.08 -1.62
CA ARG A 727 -13.81 27.06 -1.78
C ARG A 727 -14.23 28.21 -2.68
N PRO A 728 -15.28 28.04 -3.51
CA PRO A 728 -15.73 29.12 -4.37
C PRO A 728 -16.37 30.23 -3.55
N VAL A 729 -16.18 31.48 -3.97
CA VAL A 729 -16.93 32.62 -3.43
C VAL A 729 -18.41 32.43 -3.78
N VAL A 730 -19.28 32.53 -2.77
CA VAL A 730 -20.73 32.38 -2.94
C VAL A 730 -21.35 33.78 -2.97
N ASP A 731 -21.84 34.22 -4.14
CA ASP A 731 -22.64 35.45 -4.21
C ASP A 731 -24.06 35.15 -3.69
N PRO A 732 -24.61 35.92 -2.73
CA PRO A 732 -25.99 35.78 -2.30
C PRO A 732 -27.00 35.78 -3.45
N ARG A 733 -26.73 36.54 -4.52
CA ARG A 733 -27.57 36.69 -5.72
C ARG A 733 -27.50 35.50 -6.68
N ASP A 734 -26.53 34.61 -6.51
CA ASP A 734 -26.41 33.42 -7.36
C ASP A 734 -27.62 32.50 -7.18
N SER A 735 -28.09 31.97 -8.31
CA SER A 735 -29.09 30.90 -8.33
C SER A 735 -28.57 29.67 -7.58
N TRP A 736 -29.48 28.85 -7.05
CA TRP A 736 -29.08 27.59 -6.41
C TRP A 736 -28.28 26.68 -7.35
N LEU A 737 -28.63 26.63 -8.64
CA LEU A 737 -27.91 25.82 -9.64
C LEU A 737 -26.47 26.31 -9.86
N SER A 738 -26.25 27.63 -9.95
CA SER A 738 -24.89 28.17 -10.08
C SER A 738 -24.06 27.96 -8.82
N LYS A 739 -24.65 28.11 -7.63
CA LYS A 739 -23.98 27.80 -6.34
C LYS A 739 -23.51 26.35 -6.28
N VAL A 740 -24.38 25.40 -6.64
CA VAL A 740 -24.03 23.97 -6.67
C VAL A 740 -22.99 23.69 -7.74
N GLY A 741 -23.15 24.24 -8.95
CA GLY A 741 -22.19 24.10 -10.05
C GLY A 741 -20.80 24.58 -9.67
N ASN A 742 -20.68 25.79 -9.11
CA ASN A 742 -19.42 26.37 -8.65
C ASN A 742 -18.78 25.53 -7.54
N LYS A 743 -19.57 25.04 -6.57
CA LYS A 743 -19.09 24.15 -5.50
C LYS A 743 -18.55 22.83 -6.05
N VAL A 744 -19.25 22.22 -7.00
CA VAL A 744 -18.79 20.97 -7.64
C VAL A 744 -17.50 21.23 -8.42
N ALA A 745 -17.44 22.27 -9.23
CA ALA A 745 -16.25 22.61 -10.02
C ALA A 745 -15.02 22.85 -9.14
N ALA A 746 -15.15 23.68 -8.09
CA ALA A 746 -14.07 23.92 -7.14
C ALA A 746 -13.64 22.64 -6.38
N THR A 747 -14.60 21.78 -6.03
CA THR A 747 -14.28 20.50 -5.39
C THR A 747 -13.50 19.58 -6.33
N LEU A 748 -13.84 19.56 -7.62
CA LEU A 748 -13.12 18.79 -8.63
C LEU A 748 -11.70 19.32 -8.83
N HIS A 749 -11.51 20.65 -8.89
CA HIS A 749 -10.18 21.28 -8.95
C HIS A 749 -9.30 20.98 -7.72
N ARG A 750 -9.90 20.89 -6.54
CA ARG A 750 -9.18 20.51 -5.32
C ARG A 750 -8.83 19.02 -5.29
N ALA A 751 -9.76 18.17 -5.76
CA ALA A 751 -9.60 16.72 -5.70
C ALA A 751 -8.64 16.19 -6.78
N PHE A 752 -8.67 16.76 -7.99
CA PHE A 752 -7.96 16.28 -9.17
C PHE A 752 -7.03 17.35 -9.74
N TRP A 753 -5.93 16.94 -10.39
CA TRP A 753 -5.07 17.86 -11.12
C TRP A 753 -5.73 18.30 -12.42
N LEU A 754 -6.37 19.47 -12.40
CA LEU A 754 -7.03 20.06 -13.57
C LEU A 754 -6.23 21.27 -14.08
N PRO A 755 -6.18 21.52 -15.40
CA PRO A 755 -5.56 22.72 -15.95
C PRO A 755 -6.16 23.98 -15.33
N SER A 756 -5.32 24.99 -15.06
CA SER A 756 -5.74 26.27 -14.48
C SER A 756 -6.77 27.02 -15.32
N SER A 757 -6.81 26.76 -16.64
CA SER A 757 -7.78 27.30 -17.58
C SER A 757 -9.18 26.66 -17.47
N TRP A 758 -9.33 25.53 -16.78
CA TRP A 758 -10.64 24.92 -16.56
C TRP A 758 -11.46 25.82 -15.61
N PRO A 759 -12.72 26.18 -15.96
CA PRO A 759 -13.57 27.02 -15.12
C PRO A 759 -13.83 26.43 -13.73
N GLY A 760 -13.92 27.32 -12.74
CA GLY A 760 -14.26 26.96 -11.37
C GLY A 760 -13.06 26.61 -10.48
N ASN A 761 -11.84 26.91 -10.93
CA ASN A 761 -10.66 26.85 -10.08
C ASN A 761 -10.78 27.88 -8.94
N ALA A 762 -10.88 27.38 -7.71
CA ALA A 762 -10.88 28.18 -6.48
C ALA A 762 -9.74 27.75 -5.54
N ASN A 763 -8.74 27.04 -6.05
CA ASN A 763 -7.62 26.56 -5.25
C ASN A 763 -6.77 27.76 -4.81
N VAL A 764 -6.52 27.83 -3.50
CA VAL A 764 -5.61 28.79 -2.90
C VAL A 764 -4.45 28.04 -2.25
N TYR A 765 -3.27 28.62 -2.34
CA TYR A 765 -2.03 28.03 -1.87
C TYR A 765 -1.41 28.90 -0.78
N GLY A 766 -0.72 28.25 0.15
CA GLY A 766 0.24 28.90 1.03
C GLY A 766 1.66 28.40 0.75
N ASP A 767 2.60 28.84 1.58
CA ASP A 767 4.02 28.57 1.39
C ASP A 767 4.54 27.61 2.48
N TYR A 768 4.98 26.42 2.08
CA TYR A 768 5.69 25.50 2.95
C TYR A 768 7.19 25.78 2.85
N CYS A 769 7.77 26.31 3.93
CA CYS A 769 9.07 26.96 3.92
C CYS A 769 10.08 26.29 4.85
N LEU A 770 11.33 26.25 4.39
CA LEU A 770 12.52 26.16 5.22
C LEU A 770 12.98 27.57 5.57
N LEU A 771 12.99 27.88 6.86
CA LEU A 771 13.45 29.15 7.40
C LEU A 771 14.80 28.96 8.08
N ARG A 772 15.72 29.90 7.89
CA ARG A 772 16.98 29.99 8.64
C ARG A 772 16.91 31.13 9.62
N ASN A 773 17.27 30.88 10.87
CA ASN A 773 17.36 31.90 11.89
C ASN A 773 18.49 32.88 11.55
N ARG A 774 18.21 34.18 11.51
CA ARG A 774 19.22 35.20 11.19
C ARG A 774 20.30 35.33 12.26
N ALA A 775 19.98 34.99 13.51
CA ALA A 775 20.94 34.91 14.60
C ALA A 775 21.73 33.58 14.61
N SER A 776 21.41 32.63 13.72
CA SER A 776 22.13 31.35 13.62
C SER A 776 23.61 31.59 13.30
N ARG A 777 24.46 30.74 13.88
CA ARG A 777 25.90 30.64 13.60
C ARG A 777 26.23 30.27 12.14
N PHE A 778 25.24 29.84 11.37
CA PHE A 778 25.35 29.46 9.96
C PHE A 778 24.81 30.54 9.00
N SER A 779 24.38 31.69 9.52
CA SER A 779 24.00 32.82 8.68
C SER A 779 25.20 33.34 7.87
N PRO A 780 25.01 33.69 6.58
CA PRO A 780 26.06 34.31 5.79
C PRO A 780 26.60 35.56 6.47
N ALA A 781 27.91 35.76 6.41
CA ALA A 781 28.51 37.01 6.87
C ALA A 781 27.82 38.18 6.15
N LYS A 782 27.39 39.21 6.89
CA LYS A 782 26.90 40.45 6.29
C LYS A 782 28.04 40.99 5.42
N VAL A 783 27.90 40.93 4.10
CA VAL A 783 28.77 41.70 3.19
C VAL A 783 28.61 43.15 3.62
N GLY A 784 29.68 43.73 4.14
CA GLY A 784 29.67 45.03 4.80
C GLY A 784 29.07 46.10 3.91
N ALA A 785 28.16 46.88 4.49
CA ALA A 785 27.78 48.20 4.00
C ALA A 785 28.93 49.20 4.28
N GLU A 786 30.12 48.90 3.81
CA GLU A 786 31.26 49.82 3.69
C GLU A 786 31.79 49.68 2.27
N ALA A 787 31.13 50.40 1.36
CA ALA A 787 31.67 50.83 0.07
C ALA A 787 31.52 52.34 0.00
#